data_AF-A0A2P4Q8N1-F1
#
_entry.id   AF-A0A2P4Q8N1-F1
#
_cell.length_a   1.000
_cell.length_b   1.000
_cell.length_c   1.000
_cell.angle_alpha   90.00
_cell.angle_beta   90.00
_cell.angle_gamma   90.00
#
_symmetry.space_group_name_H-M   'P 1'
#
loop_
_entity.id
_entity.type
_entity.pdbx_description
1 polymer ?
#
loop_
_entity_poly.entity_id
_entity_poly.type
_entity_poly.pdbx_seq_one_letter_code
_entity_poly.pdbx_strand_id
1 'polypeptide(L)'
;MELVKLNDENSFDPTPKLKSSPVPIFFVSFNWKDKNCFHCGEEYTEMTIYDQRYCKKCLSSYLTNITDTNNIYLDVHLFTKELECNKHEISSTKVPQNIQECCKNCLTILCFKQISDYHFDRDVDSDSYILYKNLIESEKYCKLCGKLLYNETDTKFISIIYLPWWDDVSQCYYCNEELVFTSNCQKYCMYCIIFFIGCRYCLTTNMIFGYTNQSQCKKCKRISTITIDIRKIFSGNSVLDDFLLSTRSYQSAITKFADKAKNIDKLFGSLTICDSLKHDIVTDKFMNYIPYSQFTNVKELAEGGFSIVYQATWLDGPKYSGEIAILKIFKNSQDISKYFLNELKSNYHCYDIDLIKTYGFTKDPQLDIYILVMDYAPEGDLHKYLQKNFREIKWKDKLNFLEIIINGLYNIHEENFIHRDFHSGNVLVNSSKDCKVGDLGLSRPANDNSSDNEIYGVIPYIAPEIFKGSAFSKESDIYSLGMIMWELTTGCKPFANFEHDHSLIYKIIDGVRPEITKDTSECYADLMKSCWDPDPKKRPSINEIDDISDKWLQSKSKSDQSFKNQFDQAELIRKELIDSKKFGPEFSEKLHPKAIYTSRSLNSYISKCSSIFSKCSSINFTSNDYISEELKLDIDIESSGLNSTWN
;
A
#
# COMPACT_ATOMS: atom_id res chain seq x y z
N MET A 1 -20.99 36.94 42.83
CA MET A 1 -20.91 35.48 42.62
C MET A 1 -22.32 35.04 42.23
N GLU A 2 -22.66 35.19 40.95
CA GLU A 2 -23.88 34.61 40.38
C GLU A 2 -23.45 33.44 39.51
N LEU A 3 -23.99 32.27 39.82
CA LEU A 3 -23.86 31.04 39.06
C LEU A 3 -24.54 31.24 37.71
N VAL A 4 -23.73 31.43 36.66
CA VAL A 4 -24.19 31.32 35.28
C VAL A 4 -24.62 29.87 35.06
N LYS A 5 -25.90 29.68 34.73
CA LYS A 5 -26.47 28.41 34.30
C LYS A 5 -25.70 27.91 33.07
N LEU A 6 -24.91 26.85 33.25
CA LEU A 6 -24.35 26.02 32.18
C LEU A 6 -25.49 25.18 31.59
N ASN A 7 -26.29 25.78 30.73
CA ASN A 7 -27.09 25.06 29.73
C ASN A 7 -26.79 25.72 28.39
N ASP A 8 -25.68 25.31 27.76
CA ASP A 8 -25.52 25.48 26.33
C ASP A 8 -24.67 24.33 25.80
N GLU A 9 -25.24 23.53 24.89
CA GLU A 9 -24.61 22.39 24.22
C GLU A 9 -23.47 22.83 23.25
N ASN A 10 -22.84 23.99 23.47
CA ASN A 10 -22.05 24.71 22.47
C ASN A 10 -20.76 25.40 22.96
N SER A 11 -20.22 25.12 24.16
CA SER A 11 -18.97 25.77 24.59
C SER A 11 -17.71 25.10 23.98
N PHE A 12 -17.53 25.27 22.67
CA PHE A 12 -16.27 24.93 22.00
C PHE A 12 -15.18 25.98 22.24
N ASP A 13 -15.49 27.17 22.77
CA ASP A 13 -14.53 28.27 22.80
C ASP A 13 -13.36 27.99 23.78
N PRO A 14 -12.14 27.72 23.27
CA PRO A 14 -10.96 27.45 24.11
C PRO A 14 -10.44 28.67 24.83
N THR A 15 -10.86 29.84 24.37
CA THR A 15 -10.45 31.14 24.87
C THR A 15 -11.71 31.99 24.92
N PRO A 16 -12.67 31.69 25.82
CA PRO A 16 -13.96 32.39 25.88
C PRO A 16 -13.81 33.89 26.18
N LYS A 17 -12.63 34.30 26.69
CA LYS A 17 -12.23 35.69 26.89
C LYS A 17 -11.82 36.40 25.58
N LEU A 18 -11.33 35.66 24.57
CA LEU A 18 -10.88 36.22 23.29
C LEU A 18 -12.04 36.28 22.30
N LYS A 19 -12.30 37.45 21.73
CA LYS A 19 -13.25 37.58 20.60
C LYS A 19 -12.55 37.27 19.28
N SER A 20 -13.32 36.91 18.25
CA SER A 20 -12.79 36.87 16.89
C SER A 20 -12.37 38.26 16.44
N SER A 21 -11.18 38.39 15.85
CA SER A 21 -10.71 39.66 15.33
C SER A 21 -11.64 40.22 14.25
N PRO A 22 -11.89 41.55 14.21
CA PRO A 22 -12.66 42.17 13.14
C PRO A 22 -11.91 42.16 11.80
N VAL A 23 -10.57 42.10 11.84
CA VAL A 23 -9.69 42.10 10.66
C VAL A 23 -8.80 40.85 10.65
N PRO A 24 -8.35 40.35 9.49
CA PRO A 24 -7.50 39.17 9.46
C PRO A 24 -6.11 39.42 10.08
N ILE A 25 -5.58 38.40 10.76
CA ILE A 25 -4.26 38.38 11.38
C ILE A 25 -3.23 37.85 10.38
N PHE A 26 -2.48 38.74 9.74
CA PHE A 26 -1.49 38.40 8.70
C PHE A 26 -0.03 38.41 9.18
N PHE A 27 0.22 38.80 10.42
CA PHE A 27 1.59 38.94 10.93
C PHE A 27 2.22 37.63 11.41
N VAL A 28 1.52 36.50 11.36
CA VAL A 28 2.05 35.16 11.71
C VAL A 28 2.04 34.25 10.48
N SER A 29 3.05 33.38 10.32
CA SER A 29 3.04 32.39 9.24
C SER A 29 2.22 31.15 9.63
N PHE A 30 1.71 30.42 8.65
CA PHE A 30 1.15 29.08 8.81
C PHE A 30 2.20 27.98 8.57
N ASN A 31 3.43 28.38 8.24
CA ASN A 31 4.58 27.52 8.00
C ASN A 31 5.76 28.06 8.81
N TRP A 32 6.20 27.34 9.84
CA TRP A 32 7.30 27.78 10.70
C TRP A 32 8.63 27.97 9.92
N LYS A 33 8.79 27.29 8.77
CA LYS A 33 9.95 27.42 7.89
C LYS A 33 10.00 28.72 7.10
N ASP A 34 8.93 29.49 7.03
CA ASP A 34 8.90 30.74 6.27
C ASP A 34 9.85 31.78 6.87
N LYS A 35 10.72 32.34 6.02
CA LYS A 35 11.62 33.43 6.40
C LYS A 35 10.99 34.81 6.20
N ASN A 36 10.19 34.95 5.14
CA ASN A 36 9.61 36.22 4.73
C ASN A 36 8.10 36.21 4.91
N CYS A 37 7.57 37.36 5.30
CA CYS A 37 6.15 37.58 5.49
C CYS A 37 5.39 37.44 4.19
N PHE A 38 4.47 36.48 4.13
CA PHE A 38 3.62 36.26 2.96
C PHE A 38 2.82 37.51 2.56
N HIS A 39 2.48 38.39 3.50
CA HIS A 39 1.66 39.58 3.23
C HIS A 39 2.46 40.77 2.71
N CYS A 40 3.62 41.08 3.30
CA CYS A 40 4.36 42.30 2.97
C CYS A 40 5.79 42.06 2.46
N GLY A 41 6.25 40.82 2.37
CA GLY A 41 7.58 40.43 1.87
C GLY A 41 8.76 40.65 2.83
N GLU A 42 8.56 41.38 3.93
CA GLU A 42 9.59 41.64 4.94
C GLU A 42 9.97 40.37 5.71
N GLU A 43 11.20 40.28 6.19
CA GLU A 43 11.64 39.16 7.02
C GLU A 43 10.82 39.07 8.33
N TYR A 44 10.45 37.85 8.70
CA TYR A 44 9.84 37.59 9.99
C TYR A 44 10.85 37.84 11.12
N THR A 45 10.42 38.50 12.19
CA THR A 45 11.22 38.61 13.42
C THR A 45 11.02 37.36 14.26
N GLU A 46 12.12 36.71 14.60
CA GLU A 46 12.17 35.61 15.57
C GLU A 46 12.03 36.15 17.00
N MET A 47 11.17 35.52 17.78
CA MET A 47 10.98 35.84 19.19
C MET A 47 12.05 35.17 20.05
N THR A 48 12.34 35.76 21.20
CA THR A 48 13.34 35.24 22.15
C THR A 48 12.95 33.93 22.81
N ILE A 49 11.69 33.50 22.69
CA ILE A 49 11.17 32.26 23.29
C ILE A 49 10.37 31.48 22.24
N TYR A 50 10.55 30.15 22.21
CA TYR A 50 9.79 29.16 21.42
C TYR A 50 9.93 29.22 19.90
N ASP A 51 10.95 29.91 19.37
CA ASP A 51 11.22 30.07 17.93
C ASP A 51 10.01 30.58 17.12
N GLN A 52 9.05 31.22 17.80
CA GLN A 52 7.90 31.82 17.14
C GLN A 52 8.34 33.02 16.30
N ARG A 53 7.67 33.20 15.16
CA ARG A 53 8.02 34.23 14.17
C ARG A 53 6.84 35.12 13.84
N TYR A 54 7.09 36.43 13.77
CA TYR A 54 6.06 37.40 13.41
C TYR A 54 6.59 38.61 12.64
N CYS A 55 5.72 39.20 11.82
CA CYS A 55 6.06 40.35 11.00
C CYS A 55 5.72 41.63 11.76
N LYS A 56 6.76 42.37 12.18
CA LYS A 56 6.61 43.66 12.89
C LYS A 56 5.78 44.68 12.12
N LYS A 57 5.98 44.78 10.80
CA LYS A 57 5.26 45.72 9.93
C LYS A 57 3.76 45.40 9.88
N CYS A 58 3.42 44.14 9.63
CA CYS A 58 2.03 43.69 9.59
C CYS A 58 1.37 43.75 10.97
N LEU A 59 2.11 43.50 12.06
CA LEU A 59 1.58 43.65 13.41
C LEU A 59 1.26 45.12 13.71
N SER A 60 2.16 46.05 13.38
CA SER A 60 1.92 47.48 13.57
C SER A 60 0.70 47.97 12.77
N SER A 61 0.56 47.48 11.53
CA SER A 61 -0.61 47.74 10.69
C SER A 61 -1.90 47.18 11.31
N TYR A 62 -1.87 45.92 11.78
CA TYR A 62 -3.00 45.28 12.46
C TYR A 62 -3.46 46.06 13.70
N LEU A 63 -2.53 46.47 14.56
CA LEU A 63 -2.83 47.26 15.76
C LEU A 63 -3.42 48.64 15.43
N THR A 64 -3.08 49.21 14.28
CA THR A 64 -3.62 50.51 13.84
C THR A 64 -5.05 50.37 13.30
N ASN A 65 -5.39 49.20 12.73
CA ASN A 65 -6.69 48.93 12.15
C ASN A 65 -7.75 48.45 13.15
N ILE A 66 -7.36 48.09 14.38
CA ILE A 66 -8.31 47.69 15.43
C ILE A 66 -8.71 48.92 16.23
N THR A 67 -9.96 49.34 16.06
CA THR A 67 -10.51 50.54 16.69
C THR A 67 -11.25 50.27 18.02
N ASP A 68 -11.56 49.01 18.31
CA ASP A 68 -12.24 48.62 19.55
C ASP A 68 -11.21 48.21 20.61
N THR A 69 -11.05 49.07 21.62
CA THR A 69 -10.10 48.89 22.73
C THR A 69 -10.65 48.04 23.87
N ASN A 70 -11.95 47.71 23.85
CA ASN A 70 -12.61 46.98 24.93
C ASN A 70 -12.57 45.45 24.75
N ASN A 71 -12.04 44.97 23.61
CA ASN A 71 -12.04 43.56 23.26
C ASN A 71 -10.62 43.01 23.16
N ILE A 72 -10.42 41.82 23.72
CA ILE A 72 -9.16 41.10 23.61
C ILE A 72 -9.26 40.14 22.42
N TYR A 73 -8.38 40.31 21.44
CA TYR A 73 -8.34 39.50 20.21
C TYR A 73 -7.14 38.55 20.14
N LEU A 74 -6.09 38.85 20.90
CA LEU A 74 -4.83 38.11 20.93
C LEU A 74 -4.46 37.79 22.38
N ASP A 75 -3.97 36.58 22.63
CA ASP A 75 -3.34 36.21 23.90
C ASP A 75 -1.82 36.13 23.70
N VAL A 76 -1.11 37.00 24.41
CA VAL A 76 0.33 37.25 24.25
C VAL A 76 1.03 37.22 25.59
N HIS A 77 2.25 36.67 25.62
CA HIS A 77 3.17 36.86 26.73
C HIS A 77 4.08 38.05 26.42
N LEU A 78 4.12 39.01 27.34
CA LEU A 78 4.73 40.33 27.14
C LEU A 78 5.93 40.50 28.08
N PHE A 79 7.07 40.96 27.56
CA PHE A 79 8.20 41.41 28.37
C PHE A 79 8.41 42.91 28.23
N THR A 80 8.21 43.63 29.33
CA THR A 80 8.58 45.04 29.46
C THR A 80 10.09 45.12 29.73
N LYS A 81 10.86 45.67 28.79
CA LYS A 81 12.19 46.17 29.14
C LYS A 81 11.97 47.40 30.01
N GLU A 82 12.49 47.39 31.23
CA GLU A 82 12.65 48.62 32.00
C GLU A 82 13.37 49.64 31.11
N LEU A 83 12.77 50.83 30.97
CA LEU A 83 13.40 52.14 30.75
C LEU A 83 12.31 53.18 30.47
N GLU A 84 12.13 54.07 31.44
CA GLU A 84 11.65 55.46 31.34
C GLU A 84 10.95 55.83 30.02
N CYS A 85 9.69 55.42 29.88
CA CYS A 85 8.82 55.93 28.83
C CYS A 85 8.11 57.19 29.34
N ASN A 86 8.54 58.36 28.88
CA ASN A 86 8.00 59.68 29.29
C ASN A 86 6.50 59.91 28.98
N LYS A 87 5.78 58.90 28.50
CA LYS A 87 4.35 58.98 28.15
C LYS A 87 3.43 58.27 29.16
N HIS A 88 3.94 57.50 30.13
CA HIS A 88 3.10 56.77 31.10
C HIS A 88 3.81 56.58 32.45
N GLU A 89 3.12 56.79 33.58
CA GLU A 89 3.51 56.20 34.87
C GLU A 89 3.18 54.70 34.82
N ILE A 90 4.20 53.84 34.75
CA ILE A 90 4.01 52.39 34.80
C ILE A 90 4.15 51.97 36.27
N SER A 91 3.08 51.47 36.90
CA SER A 91 3.21 50.79 38.20
C SER A 91 3.94 49.46 37.97
N SER A 92 5.03 49.22 38.70
CA SER A 92 5.86 48.00 38.66
C SER A 92 5.14 46.71 39.10
N THR A 93 3.81 46.75 39.24
CA THR A 93 2.96 45.70 39.81
C THR A 93 1.88 45.17 38.89
N LYS A 94 1.66 45.76 37.69
CA LYS A 94 0.70 45.27 36.70
C LYS A 94 1.38 45.01 35.35
N VAL A 95 1.58 43.73 35.03
CA VAL A 95 1.94 43.30 33.67
C VAL A 95 0.70 43.48 32.78
N PRO A 96 0.77 44.26 31.69
CA PRO A 96 -0.36 44.42 30.78
C PRO A 96 -0.76 43.07 30.16
N GLN A 97 -2.05 42.78 30.10
CA GLN A 97 -2.59 41.57 29.45
C GLN A 97 -3.07 41.83 28.01
N ASN A 98 -3.08 43.09 27.56
CA ASN A 98 -3.52 43.49 26.23
C ASN A 98 -2.42 44.30 25.51
N ILE A 99 -2.12 43.92 24.27
CA ILE A 99 -1.17 44.59 23.38
C ILE A 99 -1.56 46.06 23.08
N GLN A 100 -2.85 46.41 23.20
CA GLN A 100 -3.38 47.76 22.99
C GLN A 100 -3.12 48.72 24.17
N GLU A 101 -2.85 48.20 25.38
CA GLU A 101 -2.56 49.01 26.57
C GLU A 101 -1.09 49.47 26.63
N CYS A 102 -0.28 49.11 25.62
CA CYS A 102 1.18 49.18 25.68
C CYS A 102 1.78 50.13 24.62
N CYS A 103 2.82 50.88 25.01
CA CYS A 103 3.57 51.76 24.13
C CYS A 103 4.36 50.97 23.06
N LYS A 104 4.21 51.33 21.77
CA LYS A 104 4.89 50.71 20.60
C LYS A 104 6.42 50.57 20.72
N ASN A 105 7.07 51.35 21.59
CA ASN A 105 8.53 51.41 21.71
C ASN A 105 9.11 50.70 22.96
N CYS A 106 8.28 50.19 23.88
CA CYS A 106 8.73 49.77 25.21
C CYS A 106 8.54 48.28 25.51
N LEU A 107 8.08 47.48 24.54
CA LEU A 107 7.69 46.09 24.78
C LEU A 107 8.22 45.14 23.71
N THR A 108 8.72 43.98 24.17
CA THR A 108 9.08 42.84 23.33
C THR A 108 8.01 41.76 23.53
N ILE A 109 7.35 41.33 22.46
CA ILE A 109 6.44 40.19 22.50
C ILE A 109 7.30 38.93 22.62
N LEU A 110 7.06 38.14 23.67
CA LEU A 110 7.80 36.92 23.94
C LEU A 110 7.21 35.71 23.20
N CYS A 111 5.88 35.57 23.20
CA CYS A 111 5.16 34.55 22.44
C CYS A 111 3.67 34.89 22.28
N PHE A 112 3.02 34.28 21.28
CA PHE A 112 1.57 34.20 21.12
C PHE A 112 1.10 32.83 21.62
N LYS A 113 0.20 32.80 22.61
CA LYS A 113 -0.33 31.53 23.14
C LYS A 113 -1.29 30.81 22.19
N GLN A 114 -1.77 31.51 21.17
CA GLN A 114 -2.59 30.95 20.11
C GLN A 114 -1.77 30.24 19.03
N ILE A 115 -0.44 30.20 19.13
CA ILE A 115 0.44 29.46 18.20
C ILE A 115 1.01 28.26 18.96
N SER A 116 1.22 27.13 18.25
CA SER A 116 1.76 25.92 18.84
C SER A 116 3.13 26.16 19.49
N ASP A 117 3.32 25.69 20.73
CA ASP A 117 4.60 25.76 21.42
C ASP A 117 5.44 24.51 21.13
N TYR A 118 6.62 24.69 20.55
CA TYR A 118 7.56 23.60 20.23
C TYR A 118 8.25 23.00 21.49
N HIS A 119 8.22 23.68 22.65
CA HIS A 119 9.18 23.40 23.72
C HIS A 119 8.71 23.55 25.19
N PHE A 120 7.42 23.51 25.53
CA PHE A 120 7.00 23.60 26.94
C PHE A 120 6.45 22.32 27.58
N ASP A 121 7.15 21.93 28.64
CA ASP A 121 6.86 20.88 29.64
C ASP A 121 7.01 21.49 31.05
N ARG A 122 6.30 22.62 31.31
CA ARG A 122 6.07 23.14 32.68
C ARG A 122 5.05 24.29 32.74
N ASP A 123 4.31 24.35 33.84
CA ASP A 123 3.55 25.49 34.39
C ASP A 123 2.83 26.48 33.44
N VAL A 124 1.59 26.12 33.05
CA VAL A 124 0.57 27.10 32.64
C VAL A 124 -0.64 26.99 33.57
N ASP A 125 -1.14 28.16 33.94
CA ASP A 125 -2.18 28.47 34.90
C ASP A 125 -3.48 27.64 34.77
N SER A 126 -4.16 27.43 35.90
CA SER A 126 -5.17 26.38 36.16
C SER A 126 -6.51 26.50 35.42
N ASP A 127 -6.67 27.41 34.46
CA ASP A 127 -7.96 27.74 33.84
C ASP A 127 -8.28 26.97 32.53
N SER A 128 -7.34 26.18 31.99
CA SER A 128 -7.56 25.38 30.74
C SER A 128 -8.23 24.00 30.96
N TYR A 129 -8.76 23.76 32.16
CA TYR A 129 -9.05 22.43 32.70
C TYR A 129 -10.36 21.75 32.21
N ILE A 130 -11.27 22.44 31.50
CA ILE A 130 -12.61 21.90 31.17
C ILE A 130 -12.76 21.54 29.65
N LEU A 131 -11.68 21.60 28.88
CA LEU A 131 -11.82 22.03 27.48
C LEU A 131 -11.88 20.93 26.38
N TYR A 132 -11.70 19.67 26.74
CA TYR A 132 -11.32 18.65 25.74
C TYR A 132 -12.37 17.57 25.42
N LYS A 133 -13.62 17.72 25.89
CA LYS A 133 -14.69 16.74 25.59
C LYS A 133 -15.37 16.88 24.21
N ASN A 134 -15.20 18.01 23.50
CA ASN A 134 -15.96 18.36 22.28
C ASN A 134 -15.10 18.61 21.01
N LEU A 135 -13.90 18.06 20.91
CA LEU A 135 -12.92 18.40 19.86
C LEU A 135 -13.08 17.68 18.52
N ILE A 136 -13.75 16.53 18.52
CA ILE A 136 -13.90 15.67 17.36
C ILE A 136 -15.37 15.69 16.95
N GLU A 137 -15.62 16.08 15.71
CA GLU A 137 -16.94 15.90 15.09
C GLU A 137 -16.81 15.04 13.84
N SER A 138 -17.79 14.18 13.64
CA SER A 138 -17.98 13.43 12.41
C SER A 138 -19.15 14.06 11.63
N GLU A 139 -18.89 14.48 10.39
CA GLU A 139 -19.89 15.09 9.51
C GLU A 139 -20.17 14.21 8.29
N LYS A 140 -21.46 14.00 7.98
CA LYS A 140 -21.91 13.23 6.80
C LYS A 140 -22.26 14.13 5.61
N TYR A 141 -22.72 15.35 5.88
CA TYR A 141 -23.14 16.34 4.89
C TYR A 141 -22.40 17.65 5.14
N CYS A 142 -22.08 18.37 4.08
CA CYS A 142 -21.61 19.74 4.21
C CYS A 142 -22.77 20.57 4.77
N LYS A 143 -22.67 20.99 6.04
CA LYS A 143 -23.72 21.80 6.70
C LYS A 143 -24.02 23.13 5.99
N LEU A 144 -23.17 23.53 5.03
CA LEU A 144 -23.27 24.80 4.30
C LEU A 144 -24.00 24.67 2.97
N CYS A 145 -23.72 23.60 2.21
CA CYS A 145 -24.35 23.40 0.90
C CYS A 145 -25.34 22.25 0.84
N GLY A 146 -25.51 21.50 1.94
CA GLY A 146 -26.42 20.35 2.04
C GLY A 146 -26.01 19.14 1.20
N LYS A 147 -24.89 19.24 0.45
CA LYS A 147 -24.38 18.14 -0.37
C LYS A 147 -23.69 17.11 0.51
N LEU A 148 -23.85 15.85 0.14
CA LEU A 148 -23.13 14.74 0.72
C LEU A 148 -21.61 15.00 0.54
N LEU A 149 -20.83 14.81 1.60
CA LEU A 149 -19.39 15.08 1.56
C LEU A 149 -18.63 14.07 0.67
N TYR A 150 -19.30 12.97 0.30
CA TYR A 150 -18.92 11.95 -0.69
C TYR A 150 -20.16 11.56 -1.51
N ASN A 151 -20.05 10.87 -2.65
CA ASN A 151 -21.21 10.24 -3.33
C ASN A 151 -21.33 8.76 -2.89
N GLU A 152 -22.56 8.25 -2.75
CA GLU A 152 -22.93 6.91 -2.21
C GLU A 152 -22.12 5.73 -2.79
N THR A 153 -21.69 4.70 -2.06
CA THR A 153 -22.40 3.80 -1.11
C THR A 153 -21.56 3.49 0.14
N ASP A 154 -22.22 3.27 1.28
CA ASP A 154 -21.70 3.31 2.67
C ASP A 154 -21.31 4.71 3.13
N THR A 155 -22.18 5.34 3.92
CA THR A 155 -22.00 6.74 4.34
C THR A 155 -20.86 6.87 5.33
N LYS A 156 -19.64 7.03 4.82
CA LYS A 156 -18.44 7.34 5.59
C LYS A 156 -18.46 8.79 6.03
N PHE A 157 -18.16 9.02 7.30
CA PHE A 157 -18.13 10.35 7.90
C PHE A 157 -16.78 10.99 7.66
N ILE A 158 -16.75 12.29 7.34
CA ILE A 158 -15.53 13.09 7.43
C ILE A 158 -15.37 13.47 8.89
N SER A 159 -14.25 13.06 9.48
CA SER A 159 -13.90 13.47 10.83
C SER A 159 -13.11 14.78 10.79
N ILE A 160 -13.48 15.71 11.66
CA ILE A 160 -12.81 17.00 11.84
C ILE A 160 -12.36 17.10 13.29
N ILE A 161 -11.06 17.35 13.49
CA ILE A 161 -10.49 17.78 14.75
C ILE A 161 -10.35 19.29 14.69
N TYR A 162 -10.95 19.98 15.65
CA TYR A 162 -10.84 21.43 15.76
C TYR A 162 -9.73 21.80 16.75
N LEU A 163 -8.58 22.25 16.25
CA LEU A 163 -7.48 22.69 17.09
C LEU A 163 -7.71 24.13 17.58
N PRO A 164 -7.61 24.38 18.89
CA PRO A 164 -7.84 25.70 19.47
C PRO A 164 -6.70 26.70 19.22
N TRP A 165 -5.62 26.27 18.55
CA TRP A 165 -4.45 27.08 18.18
C TRP A 165 -4.20 27.09 16.67
N TRP A 166 -3.33 28.01 16.27
CA TRP A 166 -2.77 28.17 14.95
C TRP A 166 -1.63 27.19 14.76
N ASP A 167 -1.84 26.25 13.86
CA ASP A 167 -0.92 25.16 13.60
C ASP A 167 0.06 25.55 12.50
N ASP A 168 1.30 25.89 12.86
CA ASP A 168 2.34 26.32 11.93
C ASP A 168 3.34 25.21 11.55
N VAL A 169 3.13 23.99 12.07
CA VAL A 169 3.98 22.81 11.80
C VAL A 169 3.99 22.45 10.31
N SER A 170 5.16 22.19 9.74
CA SER A 170 5.31 21.88 8.30
C SER A 170 5.20 20.40 7.97
N GLN A 171 5.09 19.54 8.98
CA GLN A 171 5.06 18.09 8.84
C GLN A 171 3.69 17.52 9.25
N CYS A 172 3.27 16.45 8.59
CA CYS A 172 2.04 15.76 8.93
C CYS A 172 2.19 15.03 10.27
N TYR A 173 1.28 15.26 11.21
CA TYR A 173 1.26 14.54 12.49
C TYR A 173 1.07 13.03 12.38
N TYR A 174 0.56 12.55 11.24
CA TYR A 174 0.19 11.15 11.05
C TYR A 174 1.31 10.32 10.41
N CYS A 175 1.97 10.83 9.36
CA CYS A 175 3.03 10.13 8.64
C CYS A 175 4.39 10.85 8.64
N ASN A 176 4.50 12.02 9.29
CA ASN A 176 5.70 12.84 9.35
C ASN A 176 6.20 13.44 8.01
N GLU A 177 5.49 13.22 6.91
CA GLU A 177 5.80 13.79 5.59
C GLU A 177 5.57 15.31 5.55
N GLU A 178 6.30 15.99 4.67
CA GLU A 178 6.14 17.43 4.48
C GLU A 178 4.76 17.79 3.92
N LEU A 179 4.13 18.81 4.51
CA LEU A 179 2.82 19.29 4.12
C LEU A 179 2.93 20.20 2.90
N VAL A 180 1.99 20.03 1.97
CA VAL A 180 1.86 20.89 0.80
C VAL A 180 1.01 22.11 1.17
N PHE A 181 1.58 23.31 1.04
CA PHE A 181 0.90 24.57 1.31
C PHE A 181 0.21 25.10 0.05
N THR A 182 -1.08 25.43 0.14
CA THR A 182 -1.84 26.00 -0.98
C THR A 182 -2.17 27.48 -0.80
N SER A 183 -2.09 27.97 0.44
CA SER A 183 -2.22 29.38 0.77
C SER A 183 -1.55 29.66 2.11
N ASN A 184 -1.58 30.91 2.55
CA ASN A 184 -1.11 31.28 3.88
C ASN A 184 -1.99 30.77 5.02
N CYS A 185 -3.06 30.01 4.80
CA CYS A 185 -3.84 29.40 5.89
C CYS A 185 -4.41 28.02 5.52
N GLN A 186 -3.86 27.38 4.49
CA GLN A 186 -4.27 26.05 4.05
C GLN A 186 -3.04 25.22 3.69
N LYS A 187 -2.95 24.03 4.27
CA LYS A 187 -1.93 23.02 3.97
C LYS A 187 -2.52 21.63 4.07
N TYR A 188 -1.92 20.63 3.43
CA TYR A 188 -2.42 19.27 3.47
C TYR A 188 -1.32 18.23 3.32
N CYS A 189 -1.57 17.03 3.83
CA CYS A 189 -0.72 15.87 3.59
C CYS A 189 -1.24 15.12 2.36
N MET A 190 -0.40 14.96 1.33
CA MET A 190 -0.76 14.24 0.10
C MET A 190 -0.95 12.74 0.37
N TYR A 191 -0.09 12.14 1.18
CA TYR A 191 -0.14 10.71 1.50
C TYR A 191 -1.31 10.36 2.41
N CYS A 192 -1.56 11.16 3.45
CA CYS A 192 -2.62 10.88 4.41
C CYS A 192 -3.96 11.49 4.05
N ILE A 193 -4.06 12.35 3.03
CA ILE A 193 -5.31 13.05 2.67
C ILE A 193 -5.91 13.75 3.91
N ILE A 194 -5.05 14.47 4.64
CA ILE A 194 -5.42 15.26 5.81
C ILE A 194 -5.21 16.73 5.50
N PHE A 195 -6.23 17.56 5.72
CA PHE A 195 -6.21 18.99 5.41
C PHE A 195 -6.22 19.82 6.69
N PHE A 196 -5.42 20.87 6.72
CA PHE A 196 -5.32 21.80 7.83
C PHE A 196 -5.74 23.19 7.36
N ILE A 197 -6.86 23.68 7.90
CA ILE A 197 -7.49 24.92 7.47
C ILE A 197 -7.50 25.92 8.64
N GLY A 198 -6.64 26.93 8.55
CA GLY A 198 -6.48 27.97 9.55
C GLY A 198 -7.52 29.08 9.42
N CYS A 199 -8.05 29.58 10.54
CA CYS A 199 -8.88 30.78 10.61
C CYS A 199 -8.04 32.01 10.97
N ARG A 200 -7.82 32.90 9.99
CA ARG A 200 -7.05 34.15 10.17
C ARG A 200 -7.67 35.16 11.14
N TYR A 201 -8.90 34.95 11.61
CA TYR A 201 -9.56 35.86 12.56
C TYR A 201 -9.52 35.35 14.01
N CYS A 202 -9.32 34.04 14.19
CA CYS A 202 -9.34 33.40 15.51
C CYS A 202 -8.00 32.76 15.89
N LEU A 203 -7.09 32.58 14.91
CA LEU A 203 -5.87 31.79 15.07
C LEU A 203 -6.18 30.37 15.59
N THR A 204 -7.14 29.71 14.95
CA THR A 204 -7.52 28.30 15.20
C THR A 204 -7.33 27.49 13.92
N THR A 205 -7.21 26.17 14.03
CA THR A 205 -6.99 25.30 12.87
C THR A 205 -7.98 24.14 12.85
N ASN A 206 -8.62 23.88 11.71
CA ASN A 206 -9.42 22.67 11.52
C ASN A 206 -8.56 21.62 10.80
N MET A 207 -8.38 20.46 11.43
CA MET A 207 -7.72 19.28 10.84
C MET A 207 -8.80 18.32 10.34
N ILE A 208 -8.87 18.12 9.03
CA ILE A 208 -9.93 17.40 8.34
C ILE A 208 -9.36 16.10 7.77
N PHE A 209 -9.95 14.97 8.13
CA PHE A 209 -9.55 13.64 7.68
C PHE A 209 -10.40 13.23 6.48
N GLY A 210 -9.83 13.28 5.28
CA GLY A 210 -10.56 13.22 4.01
C GLY A 210 -10.82 14.62 3.43
N TYR A 211 -11.48 14.68 2.28
CA TYR A 211 -11.63 15.92 1.51
C TYR A 211 -13.04 16.55 1.63
N THR A 212 -13.07 17.87 1.79
CA THR A 212 -14.27 18.72 1.67
C THR A 212 -13.91 20.00 0.91
N ASN A 213 -14.88 20.63 0.26
CA ASN A 213 -14.68 21.89 -0.48
C ASN A 213 -14.68 23.14 0.41
N GLN A 214 -15.16 23.01 1.65
CA GLN A 214 -15.33 24.12 2.59
C GLN A 214 -15.05 23.66 4.02
N SER A 215 -14.58 24.59 4.85
CA SER A 215 -14.44 24.41 6.29
C SER A 215 -15.03 25.59 7.02
N GLN A 216 -15.71 25.36 8.14
CA GLN A 216 -16.24 26.42 8.98
C GLN A 216 -15.41 26.55 10.26
N CYS A 217 -14.91 27.76 10.55
CA CYS A 217 -14.27 28.01 11.83
C CYS A 217 -15.27 27.81 12.96
N LYS A 218 -14.94 26.91 13.89
CA LYS A 218 -15.83 26.56 15.00
C LYS A 218 -16.12 27.74 15.92
N LYS A 219 -15.15 28.66 16.10
CA LYS A 219 -15.25 29.85 16.96
C LYS A 219 -16.04 31.00 16.31
N CYS A 220 -15.60 31.52 15.16
CA CYS A 220 -16.27 32.69 14.54
C CYS A 220 -17.32 32.35 13.48
N LYS A 221 -17.55 31.06 13.20
CA LYS A 221 -18.50 30.56 12.18
C LYS A 221 -18.24 31.02 10.75
N ARG A 222 -17.12 31.72 10.49
CA ARG A 222 -16.69 32.10 9.14
C ARG A 222 -16.37 30.85 8.33
N ILE A 223 -16.73 30.89 7.05
CA ILE A 223 -16.54 29.80 6.10
C ILE A 223 -15.29 30.11 5.28
N SER A 224 -14.42 29.12 5.16
CA SER A 224 -13.25 29.13 4.28
C SER A 224 -13.49 28.15 3.13
N THR A 225 -13.31 28.60 1.90
CA THR A 225 -13.28 27.71 0.73
C THR A 225 -11.91 27.05 0.65
N ILE A 226 -11.89 25.74 0.44
CA ILE A 226 -10.66 24.96 0.32
C ILE A 226 -10.23 24.99 -1.15
N THR A 227 -9.11 25.65 -1.43
CA THR A 227 -8.61 25.85 -2.80
C THR A 227 -7.41 24.94 -3.02
N ILE A 228 -7.69 23.68 -3.38
CA ILE A 228 -6.68 22.65 -3.60
C ILE A 228 -6.93 22.01 -4.95
N ASP A 229 -5.86 21.78 -5.70
CA ASP A 229 -5.94 21.04 -6.96
C ASP A 229 -6.14 19.55 -6.65
N ILE A 230 -7.39 19.18 -6.37
CA ILE A 230 -7.77 17.82 -5.99
C ILE A 230 -7.43 16.78 -7.05
N ARG A 231 -7.23 17.19 -8.30
CA ARG A 231 -6.75 16.33 -9.40
C ARG A 231 -5.33 15.81 -9.17
N LYS A 232 -4.62 16.29 -8.15
CA LYS A 232 -3.33 15.73 -7.72
C LYS A 232 -3.47 14.58 -6.71
N ILE A 233 -4.64 14.46 -6.07
CA ILE A 233 -4.89 13.53 -4.95
C ILE A 233 -5.93 12.48 -5.36
N PHE A 234 -6.88 12.88 -6.19
CA PHE A 234 -8.02 12.09 -6.62
C PHE A 234 -8.04 11.94 -8.11
N SER A 235 -8.55 10.79 -8.53
CA SER A 235 -8.65 10.36 -9.91
C SER A 235 -9.89 10.90 -10.62
N GLY A 236 -10.89 11.37 -9.85
CA GLY A 236 -12.18 11.78 -10.36
C GLY A 236 -13.15 10.62 -10.59
N ASN A 237 -12.76 9.38 -10.28
CA ASN A 237 -13.63 8.22 -10.27
C ASN A 237 -13.99 7.85 -8.83
N SER A 238 -15.28 7.86 -8.51
CA SER A 238 -15.76 7.64 -7.14
C SER A 238 -15.31 6.30 -6.55
N VAL A 239 -15.32 5.21 -7.32
CA VAL A 239 -14.93 3.87 -6.82
C VAL A 239 -13.46 3.85 -6.40
N LEU A 240 -12.59 4.46 -7.21
CA LEU A 240 -11.15 4.51 -6.93
C LEU A 240 -10.82 5.51 -5.83
N ASP A 241 -11.49 6.65 -5.81
CA ASP A 241 -11.30 7.67 -4.79
C ASP A 241 -11.79 7.18 -3.42
N ASP A 242 -12.92 6.45 -3.38
CA ASP A 242 -13.44 5.78 -2.18
C ASP A 242 -12.50 4.68 -1.68
N PHE A 243 -11.88 3.95 -2.61
CA PHE A 243 -10.84 2.98 -2.29
C PHE A 243 -9.65 3.66 -1.62
N LEU A 244 -9.09 4.73 -2.22
CA LEU A 244 -7.97 5.50 -1.62
C LEU A 244 -8.29 5.98 -0.20
N LEU A 245 -9.51 6.42 0.07
CA LEU A 245 -9.88 6.86 1.41
C LEU A 245 -10.04 5.68 2.36
N SER A 246 -10.57 4.55 1.87
CA SER A 246 -10.72 3.34 2.66
C SER A 246 -9.38 2.77 3.13
N THR A 247 -8.29 2.99 2.38
CA THR A 247 -6.96 2.55 2.78
C THR A 247 -6.35 3.37 3.93
N ARG A 248 -7.05 4.42 4.39
CA ARG A 248 -6.57 5.36 5.40
C ARG A 248 -7.54 5.39 6.58
N SER A 249 -7.40 4.40 7.46
CA SER A 249 -8.24 4.29 8.67
C SER A 249 -7.76 5.23 9.77
N TYR A 250 -8.46 6.36 9.94
CA TYR A 250 -8.11 7.34 10.98
C TYR A 250 -8.74 7.06 12.34
N GLN A 251 -9.70 6.14 12.42
CA GLN A 251 -10.56 5.98 13.61
C GLN A 251 -9.75 5.69 14.88
N SER A 252 -8.75 4.81 14.79
CA SER A 252 -7.85 4.47 15.90
C SER A 252 -7.06 5.70 16.39
N ALA A 253 -6.45 6.44 15.46
CA ALA A 253 -5.67 7.64 15.79
C ALA A 253 -6.55 8.76 16.37
N ILE A 254 -7.72 8.98 15.78
CA ILE A 254 -8.69 9.97 16.29
C ILE A 254 -9.15 9.59 17.70
N THR A 255 -9.39 8.30 17.96
CA THR A 255 -9.77 7.81 19.30
C THR A 255 -8.64 8.02 20.30
N LYS A 256 -7.39 7.65 19.95
CA LYS A 256 -6.20 7.91 20.80
C LYS A 256 -6.04 9.40 21.11
N PHE A 257 -6.20 10.26 20.10
CA PHE A 257 -6.18 11.71 20.28
C PHE A 257 -7.30 12.17 21.20
N ALA A 258 -8.54 11.68 21.02
CA ALA A 258 -9.68 11.99 21.88
C ALA A 258 -9.41 11.66 23.34
N ASP A 259 -8.86 10.47 23.60
CA ASP A 259 -8.62 9.98 24.96
C ASP A 259 -7.46 10.70 25.62
N LYS A 260 -6.39 11.00 24.88
CA LYS A 260 -5.29 11.83 25.40
C LYS A 260 -5.76 13.25 25.67
N ALA A 261 -6.57 13.81 24.79
CA ALA A 261 -7.20 15.12 24.96
C ALA A 261 -8.04 15.18 26.25
N LYS A 262 -8.83 14.14 26.56
CA LYS A 262 -9.64 14.07 27.80
C LYS A 262 -8.81 14.06 29.09
N ASN A 263 -7.55 13.61 29.03
CA ASN A 263 -6.68 13.40 30.19
C ASN A 263 -5.61 14.50 30.36
N ILE A 264 -5.82 15.69 29.77
CA ILE A 264 -4.90 16.83 29.92
C ILE A 264 -5.09 17.46 31.30
N ASP A 265 -4.48 16.84 32.31
CA ASP A 265 -4.26 17.44 33.61
C ASP A 265 -2.96 18.28 33.54
N LYS A 266 -3.11 19.58 33.27
CA LYS A 266 -2.10 20.66 33.48
C LYS A 266 -0.73 20.60 32.77
N LEU A 267 -0.34 19.56 32.03
CA LEU A 267 1.08 19.35 31.68
C LEU A 267 1.44 19.05 30.21
N PHE A 268 0.53 19.19 29.23
CA PHE A 268 0.86 18.83 27.83
C PHE A 268 0.82 20.03 26.86
N GLY A 269 1.94 20.24 26.16
CA GLY A 269 2.02 21.14 25.01
C GLY A 269 1.24 20.61 23.78
N SER A 270 0.85 21.51 22.89
CA SER A 270 0.10 21.23 21.65
C SER A 270 0.73 20.12 20.79
N LEU A 271 2.06 20.15 20.66
CA LEU A 271 2.81 19.15 19.89
C LEU A 271 2.67 17.74 20.49
N THR A 272 2.78 17.62 21.82
CA THR A 272 2.68 16.34 22.54
C THR A 272 1.29 15.71 22.43
N ILE A 273 0.25 16.55 22.30
CA ILE A 273 -1.13 16.10 22.05
C ILE A 273 -1.25 15.62 20.61
N CYS A 274 -0.81 16.41 19.64
CA CYS A 274 -0.83 16.03 18.22
C CYS A 274 0.05 14.82 17.91
N ASP A 275 1.13 14.59 18.65
CA ASP A 275 1.96 13.38 18.57
C ASP A 275 1.18 12.09 18.87
N SER A 276 0.04 12.16 19.56
CA SER A 276 -0.83 10.98 19.74
C SER A 276 -1.61 10.59 18.48
N LEU A 277 -1.63 11.46 17.46
CA LEU A 277 -2.14 11.14 16.13
C LEU A 277 -1.12 10.31 15.32
N LYS A 278 0.14 10.25 15.76
CA LYS A 278 1.11 9.33 15.16
C LYS A 278 0.55 7.93 15.29
N HIS A 279 0.39 7.29 14.15
CA HIS A 279 0.03 5.90 14.08
C HIS A 279 1.27 5.14 13.64
N ASP A 280 1.44 3.91 14.11
CA ASP A 280 2.35 2.94 13.51
C ASP A 280 1.77 2.56 12.15
N ILE A 281 1.84 3.46 11.18
CA ILE A 281 1.47 3.16 9.80
C ILE A 281 2.74 2.94 9.04
N VAL A 282 2.81 1.75 8.48
CA VAL A 282 3.68 1.46 7.36
C VAL A 282 3.15 2.29 6.19
N THR A 283 3.67 3.51 6.05
CA THR A 283 3.34 4.45 4.96
C THR A 283 3.51 3.80 3.60
N ASP A 284 4.37 2.78 3.51
CA ASP A 284 4.58 1.98 2.32
C ASP A 284 3.35 1.16 1.87
N LYS A 285 2.34 0.98 2.73
CA LYS A 285 1.06 0.32 2.38
C LYS A 285 0.07 1.27 1.69
N PHE A 286 0.36 2.58 1.64
CA PHE A 286 -0.57 3.53 1.03
C PHE A 286 -0.60 3.44 -0.50
N MET A 287 -1.80 3.21 -1.03
CA MET A 287 -2.11 3.43 -2.44
C MET A 287 -2.36 4.92 -2.70
N ASN A 288 -1.77 5.45 -3.77
CA ASN A 288 -1.90 6.85 -4.16
C ASN A 288 -2.39 6.99 -5.60
N TYR A 289 -3.16 8.04 -5.86
CA TYR A 289 -3.31 8.54 -7.22
C TYR A 289 -2.08 9.37 -7.58
N ILE A 290 -1.42 9.02 -8.68
CA ILE A 290 -0.20 9.68 -9.13
C ILE A 290 -0.52 10.42 -10.44
N PRO A 291 -0.34 11.74 -10.53
CA PRO A 291 -0.62 12.48 -11.75
C PRO A 291 0.19 11.95 -12.93
N TYR A 292 -0.45 11.68 -14.06
CA TYR A 292 0.22 11.07 -15.23
C TYR A 292 1.40 11.90 -15.75
N SER A 293 1.36 13.22 -15.56
CA SER A 293 2.46 14.14 -15.88
C SER A 293 3.77 13.84 -15.16
N GLN A 294 3.76 13.02 -14.11
CA GLN A 294 4.94 12.54 -13.41
C GLN A 294 5.74 11.52 -14.22
N PHE A 295 5.12 10.91 -15.24
CA PHE A 295 5.72 9.86 -16.04
C PHE A 295 6.16 10.42 -17.40
N THR A 296 7.41 10.18 -17.75
CA THR A 296 8.01 10.57 -19.03
C THR A 296 8.73 9.37 -19.65
N ASN A 297 9.15 9.47 -20.92
CA ASN A 297 9.86 8.40 -21.62
C ASN A 297 9.11 7.05 -21.60
N VAL A 298 7.77 7.08 -21.67
CA VAL A 298 6.92 5.89 -21.64
C VAL A 298 7.22 5.00 -22.84
N LYS A 299 7.61 3.75 -22.59
CA LYS A 299 7.96 2.76 -23.63
C LYS A 299 7.37 1.41 -23.27
N GLU A 300 6.78 0.75 -24.26
CA GLU A 300 6.31 -0.62 -24.09
C GLU A 300 7.48 -1.53 -23.74
N LEU A 301 7.29 -2.38 -22.74
CA LEU A 301 8.28 -3.34 -22.25
C LEU A 301 7.87 -4.78 -22.59
N ALA A 302 6.60 -5.11 -22.39
CA ALA A 302 6.07 -6.45 -22.63
C ALA A 302 4.55 -6.43 -22.80
N GLU A 303 4.04 -7.42 -23.52
CA GLU A 303 2.61 -7.70 -23.61
C GLU A 303 2.32 -9.10 -23.05
N GLY A 304 1.40 -9.16 -22.09
CA GLY A 304 0.90 -10.40 -21.48
C GLY A 304 -0.51 -10.76 -21.96
N GLY A 305 -1.11 -11.77 -21.32
CA GLY A 305 -2.47 -12.22 -21.64
C GLY A 305 -3.54 -11.15 -21.35
N PHE A 306 -3.40 -10.43 -20.23
CA PHE A 306 -4.41 -9.48 -19.73
C PHE A 306 -3.98 -8.02 -19.75
N SER A 307 -2.69 -7.76 -19.89
CA SER A 307 -2.14 -6.43 -19.73
C SER A 307 -0.96 -6.20 -20.67
N ILE A 308 -0.68 -4.93 -20.91
CA ILE A 308 0.52 -4.44 -21.56
C ILE A 308 1.29 -3.66 -20.50
N VAL A 309 2.58 -3.94 -20.40
CA VAL A 309 3.47 -3.38 -19.41
C VAL A 309 4.37 -2.37 -20.11
N TYR A 310 4.38 -1.14 -19.59
CA TYR A 310 5.25 -0.07 -20.04
C TYR A 310 6.25 0.27 -18.93
N GLN A 311 7.43 0.73 -19.31
CA GLN A 311 8.36 1.40 -18.41
C GLN A 311 8.29 2.90 -18.62
N ALA A 312 8.48 3.69 -17.56
CA ALA A 312 8.52 5.14 -17.63
C ALA A 312 9.51 5.71 -16.60
N THR A 313 10.06 6.88 -16.88
CA THR A 313 10.81 7.68 -15.90
C THR A 313 9.82 8.44 -15.02
N TRP A 314 9.86 8.20 -13.70
CA TRP A 314 9.08 8.90 -12.69
C TRP A 314 9.86 10.11 -12.17
N LEU A 315 9.38 11.31 -12.49
CA LEU A 315 10.05 12.57 -12.16
C LEU A 315 10.26 12.77 -10.64
N ASP A 316 9.21 12.58 -9.85
CA ASP A 316 9.26 12.67 -8.38
C ASP A 316 9.01 11.29 -7.75
N GLY A 317 9.91 10.36 -8.07
CA GLY A 317 9.83 8.99 -7.59
C GLY A 317 10.06 8.86 -6.08
N PRO A 318 9.39 7.91 -5.41
CA PRO A 318 9.47 7.74 -3.96
C PRO A 318 10.87 7.37 -3.43
N LYS A 319 11.72 6.70 -4.23
CA LYS A 319 13.10 6.36 -3.85
C LYS A 319 14.05 7.50 -4.23
N TYR A 320 13.92 8.03 -5.43
CA TYR A 320 14.68 9.18 -5.92
C TYR A 320 14.04 9.77 -7.18
N SER A 321 14.31 11.05 -7.43
CA SER A 321 13.87 11.73 -8.64
C SER A 321 14.46 11.06 -9.89
N GLY A 322 13.60 10.77 -10.87
CA GLY A 322 13.99 10.16 -12.14
C GLY A 322 14.15 8.63 -12.11
N GLU A 323 13.62 7.94 -11.10
CA GLU A 323 13.61 6.47 -11.08
C GLU A 323 12.72 5.86 -12.17
N ILE A 324 12.88 4.56 -12.42
CA ILE A 324 12.06 3.84 -13.40
C ILE A 324 10.86 3.21 -12.70
N ALA A 325 9.67 3.48 -13.21
CA ALA A 325 8.42 2.88 -12.79
C ALA A 325 7.85 1.97 -13.89
N ILE A 326 7.10 0.97 -13.46
CA ILE A 326 6.27 0.14 -14.34
C ILE A 326 4.85 0.69 -14.37
N LEU A 327 4.34 0.86 -15.58
CA LEU A 327 2.98 1.26 -15.91
C LEU A 327 2.25 0.05 -16.52
N LYS A 328 1.39 -0.60 -15.72
CA LYS A 328 0.63 -1.79 -16.16
C LYS A 328 -0.77 -1.37 -16.61
N ILE A 329 -1.04 -1.59 -17.90
CA ILE A 329 -2.30 -1.24 -18.56
C ILE A 329 -3.07 -2.52 -18.85
N PHE A 330 -4.30 -2.66 -18.36
CA PHE A 330 -5.13 -3.82 -18.66
C PHE A 330 -5.78 -3.69 -20.04
N LYS A 331 -5.93 -4.81 -20.74
CA LYS A 331 -6.65 -4.88 -22.01
C LYS A 331 -8.15 -4.62 -21.76
N ASN A 332 -8.83 -4.05 -22.75
CA ASN A 332 -10.24 -3.63 -22.68
C ASN A 332 -10.55 -2.61 -21.54
N SER A 333 -9.61 -1.70 -21.27
CA SER A 333 -9.63 -0.73 -20.15
C SER A 333 -10.43 0.55 -20.38
N GLN A 334 -11.34 0.59 -21.37
CA GLN A 334 -12.23 1.74 -21.55
C GLN A 334 -13.14 1.99 -20.33
N ASP A 335 -13.44 0.93 -19.57
CA ASP A 335 -13.96 1.00 -18.20
C ASP A 335 -12.94 0.44 -17.21
N ILE A 336 -13.14 0.70 -15.92
CA ILE A 336 -12.30 0.10 -14.86
C ILE A 336 -12.46 -1.44 -14.92
N SER A 337 -11.46 -2.10 -15.49
CA SER A 337 -11.42 -3.54 -15.62
C SER A 337 -11.51 -4.22 -14.24
N LYS A 338 -12.28 -5.32 -14.16
CA LYS A 338 -12.35 -6.16 -12.94
C LYS A 338 -10.95 -6.58 -12.47
N TYR A 339 -10.06 -6.87 -13.41
CA TYR A 339 -8.68 -7.29 -13.11
C TYR A 339 -7.85 -6.15 -12.53
N PHE A 340 -8.06 -4.91 -12.99
CA PHE A 340 -7.41 -3.74 -12.40
C PHE A 340 -7.82 -3.53 -10.94
N LEU A 341 -9.12 -3.58 -10.65
CA LEU A 341 -9.62 -3.43 -9.28
C LEU A 341 -9.18 -4.58 -8.38
N ASN A 342 -9.19 -5.80 -8.89
CA ASN A 342 -8.71 -6.96 -8.14
C ASN A 342 -7.23 -6.79 -7.81
N GLU A 343 -6.39 -6.47 -8.80
CA GLU A 343 -4.95 -6.29 -8.55
C GLU A 343 -4.70 -5.16 -7.57
N LEU A 344 -5.38 -4.02 -7.72
CA LEU A 344 -5.24 -2.87 -6.81
C LEU A 344 -5.63 -3.23 -5.36
N LYS A 345 -6.75 -3.94 -5.18
CA LYS A 345 -7.23 -4.37 -3.86
C LYS A 345 -6.31 -5.43 -3.25
N SER A 346 -5.96 -6.46 -4.01
CA SER A 346 -5.09 -7.55 -3.54
C SER A 346 -3.70 -7.02 -3.16
N ASN A 347 -3.11 -6.12 -3.95
CA ASN A 347 -1.84 -5.48 -3.60
C ASN A 347 -1.94 -4.64 -2.32
N TYR A 348 -3.08 -4.00 -2.06
CA TYR A 348 -3.29 -3.27 -0.82
C TYR A 348 -3.43 -4.22 0.38
N HIS A 349 -4.17 -5.32 0.25
CA HIS A 349 -4.38 -6.25 1.36
C HIS A 349 -3.10 -7.03 1.69
N CYS A 350 -2.50 -7.66 0.68
CA CYS A 350 -1.36 -8.56 0.80
C CYS A 350 0.00 -7.85 0.90
N TYR A 351 0.05 -6.51 0.95
CA TYR A 351 1.29 -5.73 0.96
C TYR A 351 2.37 -6.33 1.88
N ASP A 352 3.52 -6.63 1.29
CA ASP A 352 4.71 -7.13 1.97
C ASP A 352 5.99 -6.80 1.18
N ILE A 353 7.16 -6.89 1.84
CA ILE A 353 8.47 -6.66 1.21
C ILE A 353 8.81 -7.65 0.10
N ASP A 354 8.32 -8.88 0.18
CA ASP A 354 8.58 -9.95 -0.81
C ASP A 354 7.56 -9.95 -1.96
N LEU A 355 6.69 -8.93 -2.01
CA LEU A 355 5.82 -8.62 -3.15
C LEU A 355 6.33 -7.43 -3.96
N ILE A 356 5.94 -7.38 -5.24
CA ILE A 356 6.19 -6.21 -6.08
C ILE A 356 5.37 -5.05 -5.55
N LYS A 357 6.07 -3.97 -5.16
CA LYS A 357 5.43 -2.79 -4.61
C LYS A 357 4.56 -2.13 -5.67
N THR A 358 3.27 -2.01 -5.35
CA THR A 358 2.32 -1.21 -6.12
C THR A 358 2.13 0.12 -5.39
N TYR A 359 2.47 1.23 -6.04
CA TYR A 359 2.37 2.57 -5.47
C TYR A 359 0.96 3.16 -5.53
N GLY A 360 0.12 2.55 -6.38
CA GLY A 360 -1.23 2.97 -6.66
C GLY A 360 -1.47 3.02 -8.15
N PHE A 361 -2.06 4.12 -8.63
CA PHE A 361 -2.52 4.20 -10.01
C PHE A 361 -2.48 5.63 -10.58
N THR A 362 -2.49 5.71 -11.90
CA THR A 362 -2.59 6.95 -12.66
C THR A 362 -3.68 6.84 -13.71
N LYS A 363 -4.00 7.95 -14.37
CA LYS A 363 -4.95 8.01 -15.47
C LYS A 363 -4.31 8.70 -16.67
N ASP A 364 -4.21 8.00 -17.79
CA ASP A 364 -3.76 8.61 -19.04
C ASP A 364 -4.82 9.62 -19.53
N PRO A 365 -4.50 10.92 -19.65
CA PRO A 365 -5.48 11.93 -20.00
C PRO A 365 -5.90 11.88 -21.47
N GLN A 366 -5.15 11.21 -22.35
CA GLN A 366 -5.46 11.09 -23.78
C GLN A 366 -6.32 9.87 -24.06
N LEU A 367 -6.01 8.75 -23.41
CA LEU A 367 -6.69 7.47 -23.62
C LEU A 367 -7.87 7.26 -22.65
N ASP A 368 -7.96 8.08 -21.60
CA ASP A 368 -8.94 7.98 -20.51
C ASP A 368 -8.89 6.65 -19.72
N ILE A 369 -7.75 5.95 -19.77
CA ILE A 369 -7.57 4.65 -19.13
C ILE A 369 -6.81 4.75 -17.79
N TYR A 370 -7.18 3.88 -16.85
CA TYR A 370 -6.46 3.72 -15.58
C TYR A 370 -5.31 2.73 -15.70
N ILE A 371 -4.20 3.08 -15.03
CA ILE A 371 -2.91 2.40 -15.16
C ILE A 371 -2.35 2.17 -13.75
N LEU A 372 -1.91 0.94 -13.44
CA LEU A 372 -1.21 0.67 -12.18
C LEU A 372 0.23 1.14 -12.26
N VAL A 373 0.73 1.71 -11.15
CA VAL A 373 2.11 2.15 -11.02
C VAL A 373 2.84 1.22 -10.04
N MET A 374 3.89 0.56 -10.52
CA MET A 374 4.56 -0.51 -9.79
C MET A 374 6.09 -0.35 -9.82
N ASP A 375 6.78 -1.04 -8.91
CA ASP A 375 8.23 -1.13 -8.88
C ASP A 375 8.78 -1.78 -10.16
N TYR A 376 9.92 -1.27 -10.64
CA TYR A 376 10.67 -1.87 -11.73
C TYR A 376 11.63 -2.94 -11.20
N ALA A 377 11.60 -4.13 -11.82
CA ALA A 377 12.52 -5.24 -11.57
C ALA A 377 13.52 -5.36 -12.73
N PRO A 378 14.79 -4.91 -12.57
CA PRO A 378 15.73 -4.76 -13.68
C PRO A 378 16.11 -6.07 -14.39
N GLU A 379 16.10 -7.19 -13.67
CA GLU A 379 16.47 -8.50 -14.23
C GLU A 379 15.30 -9.25 -14.87
N GLY A 380 14.09 -8.67 -14.85
CA GLY A 380 12.89 -9.25 -15.45
C GLY A 380 12.29 -10.40 -14.63
N ASP A 381 11.61 -11.33 -15.28
CA ASP A 381 11.01 -12.48 -14.60
C ASP A 381 12.04 -13.58 -14.27
N LEU A 382 11.74 -14.38 -13.24
CA LEU A 382 12.60 -15.42 -12.70
C LEU A 382 13.03 -16.41 -13.78
N HIS A 383 12.14 -16.78 -14.69
CA HIS A 383 12.49 -17.69 -15.76
C HIS A 383 13.57 -17.11 -16.68
N LYS A 384 13.38 -15.89 -17.18
CA LYS A 384 14.40 -15.22 -18.02
C LYS A 384 15.71 -15.05 -17.28
N TYR A 385 15.67 -14.73 -15.98
CA TYR A 385 16.87 -14.62 -15.16
C TYR A 385 17.61 -15.95 -15.03
N LEU A 386 16.88 -17.05 -14.77
CA LEU A 386 17.44 -18.39 -14.72
C LEU A 386 18.07 -18.75 -16.07
N GLN A 387 17.38 -18.54 -17.19
CA GLN A 387 17.90 -18.83 -18.54
C GLN A 387 19.26 -18.15 -18.81
N LYS A 388 19.40 -16.89 -18.38
CA LYS A 388 20.61 -16.09 -18.58
C LYS A 388 21.75 -16.49 -17.65
N ASN A 389 21.46 -16.77 -16.37
CA ASN A 389 22.47 -16.85 -15.32
C ASN A 389 22.62 -18.25 -14.68
N PHE A 390 21.90 -19.27 -15.18
CA PHE A 390 21.78 -20.59 -14.53
C PHE A 390 23.10 -21.21 -14.06
N ARG A 391 24.15 -21.09 -14.89
CA ARG A 391 25.47 -21.69 -14.57
C ARG A 391 26.07 -21.11 -13.27
N GLU A 392 25.86 -19.83 -13.04
CA GLU A 392 26.42 -19.08 -11.91
C GLU A 392 25.60 -19.23 -10.63
N ILE A 393 24.31 -19.54 -10.75
CA ILE A 393 23.38 -19.70 -9.63
C ILE A 393 23.67 -21.00 -8.88
N LYS A 394 24.15 -20.87 -7.64
CA LYS A 394 24.49 -21.99 -6.75
C LYS A 394 23.28 -22.43 -5.95
N TRP A 395 23.36 -23.59 -5.32
CA TRP A 395 22.29 -24.06 -4.42
C TRP A 395 21.92 -23.06 -3.33
N LYS A 396 22.91 -22.36 -2.75
CA LYS A 396 22.63 -21.30 -1.78
C LYS A 396 21.76 -20.18 -2.37
N ASP A 397 22.02 -19.77 -3.61
CA ASP A 397 21.24 -18.73 -4.27
C ASP A 397 19.83 -19.23 -4.62
N LYS A 398 19.70 -20.50 -5.05
CA LYS A 398 18.39 -21.17 -5.27
C LYS A 398 17.54 -21.18 -4.01
N LEU A 399 18.14 -21.48 -2.85
CA LEU A 399 17.45 -21.50 -1.56
C LEU A 399 17.00 -20.09 -1.13
N ASN A 400 17.84 -19.06 -1.32
CA ASN A 400 17.44 -17.69 -1.04
C ASN A 400 16.28 -17.24 -1.94
N PHE A 401 16.29 -17.56 -3.24
CA PHE A 401 15.15 -17.28 -4.11
C PHE A 401 13.90 -18.02 -3.63
N LEU A 402 14.03 -19.29 -3.25
CA LEU A 402 12.90 -20.07 -2.75
C LEU A 402 12.30 -19.48 -1.48
N GLU A 403 13.13 -19.07 -0.51
CA GLU A 403 12.70 -18.42 0.73
C GLU A 403 11.86 -17.17 0.44
N ILE A 404 12.34 -16.27 -0.43
CA ILE A 404 11.60 -15.06 -0.78
C ILE A 404 10.28 -15.38 -1.51
N ILE A 405 10.28 -16.40 -2.38
CA ILE A 405 9.08 -16.86 -3.08
C ILE A 405 8.06 -17.46 -2.09
N ILE A 406 8.53 -18.22 -1.10
CA ILE A 406 7.70 -18.79 -0.02
C ILE A 406 7.10 -17.67 0.81
N ASN A 407 7.91 -16.70 1.27
CA ASN A 407 7.43 -15.55 2.05
C ASN A 407 6.38 -14.74 1.29
N GLY A 408 6.62 -14.46 0.01
CA GLY A 408 5.65 -13.76 -0.83
C GLY A 408 4.31 -14.50 -0.90
N LEU A 409 4.32 -15.83 -1.07
CA LEU A 409 3.10 -16.63 -1.09
C LEU A 409 2.46 -16.78 0.31
N TYR A 410 3.28 -16.90 1.35
CA TYR A 410 2.88 -16.93 2.75
C TYR A 410 2.05 -15.70 3.10
N ASN A 411 2.53 -14.50 2.77
CA ASN A 411 1.83 -13.25 3.05
C ASN A 411 0.48 -13.15 2.31
N ILE A 412 0.40 -13.64 1.07
CA ILE A 412 -0.86 -13.73 0.32
C ILE A 412 -1.84 -14.67 1.06
N HIS A 413 -1.36 -15.85 1.49
CA HIS A 413 -2.20 -16.86 2.14
C HIS A 413 -2.63 -16.46 3.55
N GLU A 414 -1.79 -15.79 4.34
CA GLU A 414 -2.11 -15.30 5.68
C GLU A 414 -3.21 -14.23 5.65
N GLU A 415 -3.22 -13.34 4.65
CA GLU A 415 -4.32 -12.41 4.39
C GLU A 415 -5.59 -13.11 3.83
N ASN A 416 -5.57 -14.44 3.77
CA ASN A 416 -6.62 -15.31 3.26
C ASN A 416 -6.96 -15.07 1.78
N PHE A 417 -5.94 -14.75 0.97
CA PHE A 417 -6.03 -14.70 -0.49
C PHE A 417 -5.44 -15.96 -1.13
N ILE A 418 -5.80 -16.16 -2.40
CA ILE A 418 -5.25 -17.18 -3.30
C ILE A 418 -4.66 -16.44 -4.51
N HIS A 419 -3.46 -16.78 -4.94
CA HIS A 419 -2.80 -16.13 -6.09
C HIS A 419 -3.44 -16.55 -7.42
N ARG A 420 -3.75 -17.85 -7.59
CA ARG A 420 -4.45 -18.46 -8.76
C ARG A 420 -3.71 -18.49 -10.09
N ASP A 421 -2.58 -17.82 -10.20
CA ASP A 421 -1.73 -17.79 -11.39
C ASP A 421 -0.25 -17.76 -11.00
N PHE A 422 0.09 -18.56 -9.99
CA PHE A 422 1.42 -18.56 -9.44
C PHE A 422 2.37 -19.34 -10.35
N HIS A 423 3.37 -18.67 -10.92
CA HIS A 423 4.37 -19.28 -11.77
C HIS A 423 5.61 -18.38 -11.82
N SER A 424 6.74 -18.91 -12.26
CA SER A 424 8.01 -18.14 -12.34
C SER A 424 7.95 -16.90 -13.24
N GLY A 425 7.02 -16.83 -14.20
CA GLY A 425 6.77 -15.61 -14.98
C GLY A 425 6.17 -14.44 -14.17
N ASN A 426 5.61 -14.73 -12.99
CA ASN A 426 5.01 -13.78 -12.05
C ASN A 426 5.91 -13.58 -10.81
N VAL A 427 7.13 -14.12 -10.84
CA VAL A 427 8.19 -13.81 -9.87
C VAL A 427 9.19 -12.93 -10.60
N LEU A 428 9.40 -11.70 -10.12
CA LEU A 428 10.27 -10.71 -10.75
C LEU A 428 11.57 -10.56 -9.97
N VAL A 429 12.71 -10.56 -10.66
CA VAL A 429 14.04 -10.51 -10.07
C VAL A 429 14.55 -9.08 -10.06
N ASN A 430 14.90 -8.58 -8.87
CA ASN A 430 15.50 -7.26 -8.70
C ASN A 430 17.03 -7.35 -8.76
N SER A 431 17.61 -8.38 -8.14
CA SER A 431 19.05 -8.64 -8.17
C SER A 431 19.35 -10.13 -7.93
N SER A 432 20.63 -10.52 -7.95
CA SER A 432 21.04 -11.91 -7.76
C SER A 432 20.68 -12.54 -6.41
N LYS A 433 20.18 -11.75 -5.45
CA LYS A 433 19.76 -12.19 -4.12
C LYS A 433 18.36 -11.72 -3.74
N ASP A 434 17.62 -11.15 -4.69
CA ASP A 434 16.36 -10.47 -4.41
C ASP A 434 15.39 -10.69 -5.57
N CYS A 435 14.23 -11.25 -5.26
CA CYS A 435 13.10 -11.37 -6.16
C CYS A 435 11.82 -11.01 -5.43
N LYS A 436 10.73 -10.80 -6.16
CA LYS A 436 9.44 -10.43 -5.58
C LYS A 436 8.33 -11.14 -6.33
N VAL A 437 7.32 -11.62 -5.62
CA VAL A 437 6.11 -12.17 -6.23
C VAL A 437 5.23 -11.01 -6.70
N GLY A 438 4.64 -11.12 -7.89
CA GLY A 438 3.82 -10.09 -8.51
C GLY A 438 2.63 -10.67 -9.26
N ASP A 439 1.92 -9.79 -9.97
CA ASP A 439 0.70 -10.09 -10.74
C ASP A 439 -0.44 -10.72 -9.92
N LEU A 440 -1.11 -9.88 -9.14
CA LEU A 440 -2.27 -10.26 -8.33
C LEU A 440 -3.61 -10.00 -9.04
N GLY A 441 -3.62 -9.80 -10.37
CA GLY A 441 -4.84 -9.45 -11.12
C GLY A 441 -5.90 -10.56 -11.15
N LEU A 442 -5.49 -11.81 -10.97
CA LEU A 442 -6.37 -12.96 -10.81
C LEU A 442 -6.61 -13.36 -9.35
N SER A 443 -5.89 -12.75 -8.41
CA SER A 443 -5.96 -13.09 -6.99
C SER A 443 -7.32 -12.72 -6.39
N ARG A 444 -7.80 -13.56 -5.47
CA ARG A 444 -9.09 -13.38 -4.78
C ARG A 444 -9.04 -13.88 -3.33
N PRO A 445 -9.92 -13.36 -2.45
CA PRO A 445 -10.14 -13.95 -1.14
C PRO A 445 -10.54 -15.43 -1.25
N ALA A 446 -10.00 -16.27 -0.38
CA ALA A 446 -10.27 -17.71 -0.37
C ALA A 446 -11.73 -18.06 -0.02
N ASN A 447 -12.46 -17.12 0.58
CA ASN A 447 -13.88 -17.24 0.91
C ASN A 447 -14.81 -16.58 -0.12
N ASP A 448 -14.28 -16.16 -1.27
CA ASP A 448 -15.09 -15.60 -2.35
C ASP A 448 -15.97 -16.68 -2.98
N ASN A 449 -17.28 -16.56 -2.78
CA ASN A 449 -18.29 -17.45 -3.36
C ASN A 449 -18.80 -16.97 -4.73
N SER A 450 -18.11 -16.02 -5.37
CA SER A 450 -18.49 -15.52 -6.69
C SER A 450 -18.54 -16.66 -7.73
N SER A 451 -19.58 -16.68 -8.55
CA SER A 451 -19.82 -17.69 -9.58
C SER A 451 -18.91 -17.57 -10.82
N ASP A 452 -17.86 -16.74 -10.74
CA ASP A 452 -16.94 -16.49 -11.85
C ASP A 452 -15.94 -17.64 -11.98
N ASN A 453 -16.41 -18.67 -12.69
CA ASN A 453 -15.71 -19.93 -12.98
C ASN A 453 -14.64 -19.79 -14.08
N GLU A 454 -14.22 -18.58 -14.42
CA GLU A 454 -13.13 -18.40 -15.38
C GLU A 454 -11.83 -18.98 -14.83
N ILE A 455 -11.35 -20.02 -15.50
CA ILE A 455 -10.08 -20.66 -15.19
C ILE A 455 -9.05 -20.13 -16.18
N TYR A 456 -8.07 -19.44 -15.62
CA TYR A 456 -6.92 -18.90 -16.34
C TYR A 456 -5.64 -19.45 -15.73
N GLY A 457 -4.60 -19.47 -16.56
CA GLY A 457 -3.23 -19.66 -16.11
C GLY A 457 -2.41 -20.46 -17.12
N VAL A 458 -1.33 -21.06 -16.64
CA VAL A 458 -0.35 -21.76 -17.46
C VAL A 458 -0.40 -23.26 -17.14
N ILE A 459 -0.84 -24.08 -18.11
CA ILE A 459 -1.18 -25.52 -17.92
C ILE A 459 -0.21 -26.27 -17.00
N PRO A 460 1.12 -26.23 -17.22
CA PRO A 460 2.10 -26.88 -16.34
C PRO A 460 2.02 -26.56 -14.84
N TYR A 461 1.57 -25.36 -14.47
CA TYR A 461 1.48 -24.89 -13.09
C TYR A 461 0.08 -25.09 -12.50
N ILE A 462 -0.92 -25.46 -13.30
CA ILE A 462 -2.29 -25.66 -12.81
C ILE A 462 -2.43 -27.03 -12.14
N ALA A 463 -2.93 -27.01 -10.90
CA ALA A 463 -3.11 -28.22 -10.11
C ALA A 463 -4.17 -29.17 -10.74
N PRO A 464 -3.97 -30.50 -10.64
CA PRO A 464 -4.79 -31.49 -11.34
C PRO A 464 -6.27 -31.46 -10.98
N GLU A 465 -6.61 -31.10 -9.74
CA GLU A 465 -7.99 -30.96 -9.27
C GLU A 465 -8.76 -29.81 -9.95
N ILE A 466 -8.06 -28.76 -10.38
CA ILE A 466 -8.68 -27.64 -11.10
C ILE A 466 -9.18 -28.10 -12.47
N PHE A 467 -8.40 -28.94 -13.16
CA PHE A 467 -8.86 -29.56 -14.41
C PHE A 467 -10.02 -30.53 -14.24
N LYS A 468 -10.24 -31.04 -13.01
CA LYS A 468 -11.38 -31.89 -12.64
C LYS A 468 -12.62 -31.08 -12.23
N GLY A 469 -12.53 -29.74 -12.23
CA GLY A 469 -13.64 -28.84 -11.94
C GLY A 469 -13.71 -28.34 -10.51
N SER A 470 -12.68 -28.60 -9.68
CA SER A 470 -12.56 -27.95 -8.37
C SER A 470 -12.26 -26.47 -8.51
N ALA A 471 -12.69 -25.68 -7.53
CA ALA A 471 -12.29 -24.28 -7.42
C ALA A 471 -10.79 -24.16 -7.05
N PHE A 472 -10.19 -23.02 -7.37
CA PHE A 472 -8.86 -22.67 -6.86
C PHE A 472 -8.87 -22.59 -5.34
N SER A 473 -7.75 -23.01 -4.75
CA SER A 473 -7.54 -23.02 -3.30
C SER A 473 -6.08 -22.68 -2.98
N LYS A 474 -5.76 -22.46 -1.70
CA LYS A 474 -4.37 -22.26 -1.27
C LYS A 474 -3.49 -23.44 -1.67
N GLU A 475 -4.01 -24.66 -1.56
CA GLU A 475 -3.33 -25.90 -1.96
C GLU A 475 -3.03 -25.95 -3.47
N SER A 476 -3.83 -25.28 -4.30
CA SER A 476 -3.54 -25.18 -5.74
C SER A 476 -2.38 -24.22 -6.06
N ASP A 477 -2.18 -23.18 -5.24
CA ASP A 477 -0.96 -22.36 -5.31
C ASP A 477 0.27 -23.17 -4.83
N ILE A 478 0.11 -24.03 -3.81
CA ILE A 478 1.19 -24.92 -3.35
C ILE A 478 1.66 -25.89 -4.44
N TYR A 479 0.73 -26.44 -5.24
CA TYR A 479 1.11 -27.22 -6.41
C TYR A 479 1.98 -26.41 -7.38
N SER A 480 1.57 -25.16 -7.62
CA SER A 480 2.27 -24.24 -8.50
C SER A 480 3.67 -23.91 -7.96
N LEU A 481 3.82 -23.73 -6.65
CA LEU A 481 5.11 -23.58 -5.97
C LEU A 481 6.01 -24.79 -6.22
N GLY A 482 5.48 -26.02 -6.15
CA GLY A 482 6.25 -27.23 -6.47
C GLY A 482 6.83 -27.22 -7.90
N MET A 483 6.10 -26.65 -8.87
CA MET A 483 6.61 -26.48 -10.23
C MET A 483 7.69 -25.40 -10.35
N ILE A 484 7.58 -24.31 -9.58
CA ILE A 484 8.62 -23.28 -9.47
C ILE A 484 9.88 -23.85 -8.81
N MET A 485 9.73 -24.66 -7.75
CA MET A 485 10.84 -25.37 -7.11
C MET A 485 11.61 -26.23 -8.12
N TRP A 486 10.89 -26.98 -8.95
CA TRP A 486 11.51 -27.76 -10.03
C TRP A 486 12.24 -26.89 -11.06
N GLU A 487 11.69 -25.72 -11.40
CA GLU A 487 12.34 -24.79 -12.30
C GLU A 487 13.62 -24.17 -11.71
N LEU A 488 13.68 -23.95 -10.39
CA LEU A 488 14.92 -23.53 -9.72
C LEU A 488 16.02 -24.60 -9.82
N THR A 489 15.67 -25.89 -9.81
CA THR A 489 16.68 -26.95 -9.92
C THR A 489 17.25 -27.04 -11.33
N THR A 490 16.42 -26.89 -12.37
CA THR A 490 16.78 -27.16 -13.77
C THR A 490 17.03 -25.93 -14.63
N GLY A 491 16.51 -24.77 -14.23
CA GLY A 491 16.42 -23.55 -15.05
C GLY A 491 15.42 -23.67 -16.21
N CYS A 492 14.72 -24.80 -16.32
CA CYS A 492 13.84 -25.14 -17.43
C CYS A 492 12.38 -24.91 -17.07
N LYS A 493 11.53 -24.70 -18.08
CA LYS A 493 10.08 -24.71 -17.87
C LYS A 493 9.55 -26.14 -17.71
N PRO A 494 8.61 -26.39 -16.76
CA PRO A 494 8.01 -27.71 -16.61
C PRO A 494 7.24 -28.10 -17.88
N PHE A 495 7.45 -29.33 -18.36
CA PHE A 495 6.81 -29.88 -19.57
C PHE A 495 7.10 -29.13 -20.89
N ALA A 496 8.25 -28.46 -21.00
CA ALA A 496 8.63 -27.70 -22.19
C ALA A 496 8.64 -28.50 -23.50
N ASN A 497 8.83 -29.81 -23.41
CA ASN A 497 8.85 -30.75 -24.53
C ASN A 497 7.44 -31.18 -25.01
N PHE A 498 6.36 -30.78 -24.33
CA PHE A 498 4.99 -31.15 -24.69
C PHE A 498 4.23 -30.02 -25.38
N GLU A 499 3.28 -30.40 -26.25
CA GLU A 499 2.20 -29.49 -26.63
C GLU A 499 1.33 -29.18 -25.41
N HIS A 500 1.02 -27.90 -25.17
CA HIS A 500 0.17 -27.49 -24.06
C HIS A 500 -1.31 -27.62 -24.44
N ASP A 501 -1.79 -28.86 -24.52
CA ASP A 501 -3.16 -29.21 -24.90
C ASP A 501 -3.82 -30.18 -23.89
N HIS A 502 -4.93 -30.82 -24.28
CA HIS A 502 -5.61 -31.82 -23.47
C HIS A 502 -4.75 -33.05 -23.15
N SER A 503 -3.84 -33.45 -24.04
CA SER A 503 -2.97 -34.62 -23.82
C SER A 503 -2.06 -34.38 -22.61
N LEU A 504 -1.45 -33.19 -22.53
CA LEU A 504 -0.66 -32.81 -21.36
C LEU A 504 -1.53 -32.73 -20.09
N ILE A 505 -2.74 -32.17 -20.18
CA ILE A 505 -3.67 -32.12 -19.04
C ILE A 505 -3.98 -33.52 -18.51
N TYR A 506 -4.28 -34.50 -19.37
CA TYR A 506 -4.53 -35.87 -18.93
C TYR A 506 -3.30 -36.49 -18.27
N LYS A 507 -2.11 -36.31 -18.85
CA LYS A 507 -0.85 -36.77 -18.23
C LYS A 507 -0.65 -36.18 -16.83
N ILE A 508 -0.91 -34.89 -16.65
CA ILE A 508 -0.80 -34.23 -15.33
C ILE A 508 -1.80 -34.84 -14.33
N ILE A 509 -3.04 -35.07 -14.77
CA ILE A 509 -4.10 -35.71 -13.97
C ILE A 509 -3.72 -37.15 -13.59
N ASP A 510 -3.09 -37.89 -14.49
CA ASP A 510 -2.63 -39.27 -14.30
C ASP A 510 -1.36 -39.35 -13.45
N GLY A 511 -0.84 -38.21 -12.98
CA GLY A 511 0.27 -38.15 -12.04
C GLY A 511 1.64 -38.00 -12.69
N VAL A 512 1.73 -37.78 -14.01
CA VAL A 512 3.02 -37.48 -14.66
C VAL A 512 3.58 -36.17 -14.09
N ARG A 513 4.88 -36.19 -13.76
CA ARG A 513 5.64 -35.04 -13.26
C ARG A 513 6.96 -34.90 -14.04
N PRO A 514 7.56 -33.70 -14.06
CA PRO A 514 8.90 -33.52 -14.63
C PRO A 514 9.96 -34.37 -13.92
N GLU A 515 10.99 -34.79 -14.65
CA GLU A 515 12.08 -35.59 -14.10
C GLU A 515 12.92 -34.79 -13.10
N ILE A 516 13.21 -35.37 -11.93
CA ILE A 516 14.05 -34.73 -10.91
C ILE A 516 15.52 -34.98 -11.24
N THR A 517 16.30 -33.90 -11.25
CA THR A 517 17.70 -33.94 -11.65
C THR A 517 18.59 -34.43 -10.52
N LYS A 518 19.70 -35.09 -10.86
CA LYS A 518 20.59 -35.75 -9.91
C LYS A 518 21.28 -34.79 -8.92
N ASP A 519 21.33 -33.51 -9.24
CA ASP A 519 21.85 -32.47 -8.34
C ASP A 519 20.82 -31.98 -7.32
N THR A 520 19.59 -32.51 -7.31
CA THR A 520 18.57 -32.13 -6.33
C THR A 520 18.80 -32.90 -5.03
N SER A 521 18.95 -32.19 -3.91
CA SER A 521 19.06 -32.83 -2.59
C SER A 521 17.77 -33.58 -2.22
N GLU A 522 17.90 -34.63 -1.40
CA GLU A 522 16.76 -35.45 -0.98
C GLU A 522 15.71 -34.61 -0.24
N CYS A 523 16.13 -33.78 0.72
CA CYS A 523 15.20 -32.92 1.46
C CYS A 523 14.42 -31.95 0.57
N TYR A 524 15.07 -31.40 -0.47
CA TYR A 524 14.41 -30.52 -1.43
C TYR A 524 13.45 -31.28 -2.33
N ALA A 525 13.87 -32.46 -2.82
CA ALA A 525 13.05 -33.31 -3.67
C ALA A 525 11.78 -33.78 -2.92
N ASP A 526 11.89 -34.11 -1.64
CA ASP A 526 10.77 -34.57 -0.84
C ASP A 526 9.75 -33.46 -0.58
N LEU A 527 10.21 -32.25 -0.26
CA LEU A 527 9.32 -31.09 -0.12
C LEU A 527 8.63 -30.77 -1.45
N MET A 528 9.40 -30.67 -2.54
CA MET A 528 8.88 -30.44 -3.89
C MET A 528 7.84 -31.48 -4.28
N LYS A 529 8.08 -32.76 -3.96
CA LYS A 529 7.13 -33.84 -4.21
C LYS A 529 5.84 -33.72 -3.41
N SER A 530 5.95 -33.30 -2.15
CA SER A 530 4.81 -33.08 -1.28
C SER A 530 3.97 -31.90 -1.79
N CYS A 531 4.60 -30.85 -2.31
CA CYS A 531 3.91 -29.70 -2.88
C CYS A 531 3.08 -30.05 -4.12
N TRP A 532 3.57 -30.91 -5.01
CA TRP A 532 2.85 -31.27 -6.25
C TRP A 532 2.05 -32.60 -6.17
N ASP A 533 1.71 -33.06 -4.96
CA ASP A 533 0.90 -34.26 -4.74
C ASP A 533 -0.45 -34.12 -5.48
N PRO A 534 -0.94 -35.18 -6.16
CA PRO A 534 -2.22 -35.13 -6.85
C PRO A 534 -3.42 -34.89 -5.92
N ASP A 535 -3.33 -35.25 -4.63
CA ASP A 535 -4.35 -34.96 -3.63
C ASP A 535 -4.03 -33.63 -2.93
N PRO A 536 -4.84 -32.57 -3.10
CA PRO A 536 -4.58 -31.28 -2.47
C PRO A 536 -4.51 -31.37 -0.93
N LYS A 537 -5.18 -32.33 -0.30
CA LYS A 537 -5.18 -32.49 1.17
C LYS A 537 -3.87 -33.04 1.72
N LYS A 538 -3.03 -33.62 0.87
CA LYS A 538 -1.71 -34.14 1.25
C LYS A 538 -0.60 -33.11 1.07
N ARG A 539 -0.89 -32.00 0.40
CA ARG A 539 0.07 -30.92 0.23
C ARG A 539 0.27 -30.21 1.56
N PRO A 540 1.50 -29.85 1.92
CA PRO A 540 1.74 -29.04 3.11
C PRO A 540 1.12 -27.65 2.94
N SER A 541 0.70 -27.05 4.04
CA SER A 541 0.36 -25.63 4.09
C SER A 541 1.60 -24.77 3.89
N ILE A 542 1.41 -23.50 3.48
CA ILE A 542 2.53 -22.59 3.29
C ILE A 542 3.34 -22.38 4.58
N ASN A 543 2.69 -22.42 5.75
CA ASN A 543 3.32 -22.28 7.06
C ASN A 543 4.25 -23.48 7.35
N GLU A 544 3.84 -24.70 6.99
CA GLU A 544 4.69 -25.88 7.12
C GLU A 544 5.88 -25.84 6.15
N ILE A 545 5.68 -25.30 4.95
CA ILE A 545 6.74 -25.13 3.94
C ILE A 545 7.77 -24.11 4.43
N ASP A 546 7.31 -22.98 4.96
CA ASP A 546 8.13 -21.92 5.55
C ASP A 546 8.99 -22.47 6.68
N ASP A 547 8.37 -23.16 7.65
CA ASP A 547 9.05 -23.84 8.75
C ASP A 547 10.12 -24.85 8.28
N ILE A 548 9.92 -25.52 7.14
CA ILE A 548 10.89 -26.46 6.57
C ILE A 548 12.04 -25.70 5.90
N SER A 549 11.72 -24.69 5.09
CA SER A 549 12.70 -23.88 4.36
C SER A 549 13.63 -23.12 5.29
N ASP A 550 13.10 -22.55 6.37
CA ASP A 550 13.86 -21.86 7.41
C ASP A 550 14.99 -22.72 8.00
N LYS A 551 14.70 -24.01 8.22
CA LYS A 551 15.69 -24.97 8.74
C LYS A 551 16.84 -25.25 7.76
N TRP A 552 16.66 -25.01 6.46
CA TRP A 552 17.71 -25.18 5.46
C TRP A 552 18.72 -24.04 5.48
N LEU A 553 18.29 -22.84 5.86
CA LEU A 553 19.10 -21.63 5.85
C LEU A 553 19.76 -21.33 7.19
N GLN A 554 19.11 -21.71 8.30
CA GLN A 554 19.66 -21.55 9.64
C GLN A 554 20.69 -22.65 9.93
N SER A 555 21.92 -22.27 10.31
CA SER A 555 22.99 -23.23 10.64
C SER A 555 23.35 -23.22 12.13
N LYS A 556 22.39 -23.51 13.01
CA LYS A 556 22.57 -23.38 14.48
C LYS A 556 22.50 -24.72 15.24
N SER A 557 21.93 -25.76 14.65
CA SER A 557 21.66 -27.06 15.29
C SER A 557 22.32 -28.25 14.57
N LYS A 558 22.27 -29.45 15.19
CA LYS A 558 22.81 -30.69 14.58
C LYS A 558 22.02 -31.15 13.36
N SER A 559 20.70 -30.96 13.33
CA SER A 559 19.88 -31.25 12.14
C SER A 559 20.22 -30.30 10.99
N ASP A 560 20.53 -29.05 11.30
CA ASP A 560 20.89 -28.03 10.31
C ASP A 560 22.20 -28.39 9.60
N GLN A 561 23.14 -29.03 10.31
CA GLN A 561 24.37 -29.52 9.72
C GLN A 561 24.13 -30.67 8.72
N SER A 562 23.07 -31.46 8.90
CA SER A 562 22.67 -32.50 7.93
C SER A 562 22.18 -31.88 6.63
N PHE A 563 21.30 -30.88 6.70
CA PHE A 563 20.81 -30.17 5.51
C PHE A 563 21.92 -29.46 4.77
N LYS A 564 22.79 -28.76 5.50
CA LYS A 564 23.97 -28.11 4.90
C LYS A 564 24.83 -29.10 4.12
N ASN A 565 25.12 -30.28 4.70
CA ASN A 565 25.89 -31.31 4.01
C ASN A 565 25.18 -31.81 2.74
N GLN A 566 23.85 -31.97 2.76
CA GLN A 566 23.08 -32.37 1.58
C GLN A 566 23.17 -31.33 0.45
N PHE A 567 23.03 -30.04 0.76
CA PHE A 567 23.13 -28.97 -0.25
C PHE A 567 24.56 -28.74 -0.74
N ASP A 568 25.57 -28.94 0.12
CA ASP A 568 26.98 -28.90 -0.29
C ASP A 568 27.30 -30.04 -1.28
N GLN A 569 26.76 -31.25 -1.05
CA GLN A 569 26.88 -32.37 -1.99
C GLN A 569 26.13 -32.11 -3.30
N ALA A 570 24.90 -31.58 -3.20
CA ALA A 570 24.08 -31.18 -4.33
C ALA A 570 24.83 -30.17 -5.24
N GLU A 571 25.54 -29.21 -4.63
CA GLU A 571 26.36 -28.22 -5.33
C GLU A 571 27.59 -28.81 -6.01
N LEU A 572 28.22 -29.85 -5.44
CA LEU A 572 29.30 -30.57 -6.11
C LEU A 572 28.79 -31.30 -7.37
N ILE A 573 27.68 -32.02 -7.24
CA ILE A 573 27.05 -32.72 -8.38
C ILE A 573 26.63 -31.72 -9.46
N ARG A 574 26.02 -30.59 -9.07
CA ARG A 574 25.63 -29.51 -9.98
C ARG A 574 26.82 -29.02 -10.81
N LYS A 575 27.96 -28.77 -10.18
CA LYS A 575 29.19 -28.33 -10.87
C LYS A 575 29.69 -29.37 -11.86
N GLU A 576 29.76 -30.64 -11.46
CA GLU A 576 30.16 -31.73 -12.36
C GLU A 576 29.23 -31.85 -13.58
N LEU A 577 27.91 -31.70 -13.37
CA LEU A 577 26.92 -31.75 -14.43
C LEU A 577 27.02 -30.55 -15.40
N ILE A 578 27.31 -29.35 -14.90
CA ILE A 578 27.54 -28.15 -15.72
C ILE A 578 28.84 -28.29 -16.51
N ASP A 579 29.93 -28.69 -15.86
CA ASP A 579 31.26 -28.83 -16.49
C ASP A 579 31.25 -29.92 -17.58
N SER A 580 30.44 -30.97 -17.39
CA SER A 580 30.24 -32.03 -18.39
C SER A 580 29.29 -31.64 -19.53
N LYS A 581 28.74 -30.41 -19.55
CA LYS A 581 27.80 -29.90 -20.57
C LYS A 581 26.57 -30.78 -20.77
N LYS A 582 26.07 -31.37 -19.69
CA LYS A 582 24.90 -32.26 -19.69
C LYS A 582 23.69 -31.66 -18.99
N PHE A 583 23.80 -30.42 -18.51
CA PHE A 583 22.86 -29.88 -17.54
C PHE A 583 22.74 -28.37 -17.62
N GLY A 584 21.49 -27.90 -17.53
CA GLY A 584 21.12 -26.51 -17.69
C GLY A 584 20.20 -26.28 -18.89
N PRO A 585 19.56 -25.11 -18.96
CA PRO A 585 18.52 -24.83 -19.94
C PRO A 585 19.00 -24.93 -21.39
N GLU A 586 20.28 -24.65 -21.63
CA GLU A 586 20.94 -24.77 -22.94
C GLU A 586 21.09 -26.21 -23.45
N PHE A 587 20.94 -27.21 -22.57
CA PHE A 587 21.03 -28.64 -22.89
C PHE A 587 19.70 -29.39 -22.70
N SER A 588 18.63 -28.66 -22.34
CA SER A 588 17.30 -29.24 -22.15
C SER A 588 16.66 -29.69 -23.47
N GLU A 589 15.67 -30.58 -23.39
CA GLU A 589 14.92 -31.01 -24.57
C GLU A 589 14.34 -29.80 -25.33
N LYS A 590 14.26 -29.89 -26.66
CA LYS A 590 13.76 -28.79 -27.49
C LYS A 590 12.36 -28.39 -27.05
N LEU A 591 12.16 -27.09 -26.81
CA LEU A 591 10.86 -26.48 -26.58
C LEU A 591 9.90 -26.88 -27.70
N HIS A 592 8.76 -27.48 -27.34
CA HIS A 592 7.71 -27.77 -28.30
C HIS A 592 7.15 -26.44 -28.84
N PRO A 593 6.98 -26.27 -30.16
CA PRO A 593 6.58 -24.98 -30.76
C PRO A 593 5.20 -24.49 -30.31
N LYS A 594 4.40 -25.37 -29.70
CA LYS A 594 3.08 -25.07 -29.14
C LYS A 594 3.03 -25.13 -27.60
N ALA A 595 4.19 -25.18 -26.94
CA ALA A 595 4.28 -24.94 -25.51
C ALA A 595 4.03 -23.45 -25.24
N ILE A 596 3.10 -23.14 -24.34
CA ILE A 596 2.65 -21.77 -24.06
C ILE A 596 2.74 -21.51 -22.55
N TYR A 597 3.60 -20.57 -22.18
CA TYR A 597 3.91 -20.18 -20.81
C TYR A 597 3.38 -18.79 -20.43
N THR A 598 2.49 -18.24 -21.24
CA THR A 598 1.73 -17.03 -20.95
C THR A 598 0.33 -17.42 -20.48
N SER A 599 -0.14 -16.83 -19.40
CA SER A 599 -1.48 -17.08 -18.86
C SER A 599 -2.57 -16.84 -19.89
N ARG A 600 -3.51 -17.79 -19.99
CA ARG A 600 -4.61 -17.77 -20.97
C ARG A 600 -5.85 -18.45 -20.42
N SER A 601 -6.99 -18.21 -21.03
CA SER A 601 -8.23 -18.88 -20.64
C SER A 601 -8.12 -20.38 -20.94
N LEU A 602 -8.50 -21.21 -19.97
CA LEU A 602 -8.50 -22.66 -20.08
C LEU A 602 -9.92 -23.25 -20.12
N ASN A 603 -10.95 -22.41 -20.22
CA ASN A 603 -12.35 -22.85 -20.20
C ASN A 603 -12.70 -23.87 -21.29
N SER A 604 -12.14 -23.70 -22.50
CA SER A 604 -12.30 -24.67 -23.60
C SER A 604 -11.69 -26.03 -23.26
N TYR A 605 -10.59 -26.05 -22.50
CA TYR A 605 -9.94 -27.28 -22.10
C TYR A 605 -10.75 -28.01 -21.02
N ILE A 606 -11.25 -27.25 -20.04
CA ILE A 606 -11.90 -27.80 -18.85
C ILE A 606 -13.30 -28.30 -19.14
N SER A 607 -14.09 -27.57 -19.94
CA SER A 607 -15.42 -28.04 -20.37
C SER A 607 -15.38 -29.44 -20.98
N LYS A 608 -14.35 -29.75 -21.78
CA LYS A 608 -14.13 -31.09 -22.32
C LYS A 608 -13.74 -32.09 -21.23
N CYS A 609 -12.80 -31.77 -20.36
CA CYS A 609 -12.39 -32.64 -19.25
C CYS A 609 -13.57 -32.98 -18.33
N SER A 610 -14.32 -31.98 -17.87
CA SER A 610 -15.50 -32.16 -17.02
C SER A 610 -16.60 -32.99 -17.70
N SER A 611 -16.78 -32.85 -19.02
CA SER A 611 -17.72 -33.69 -19.78
C SER A 611 -17.32 -35.16 -19.83
N ILE A 612 -16.02 -35.45 -19.78
CA ILE A 612 -15.49 -36.82 -19.78
C ILE A 612 -15.57 -37.39 -18.36
N PHE A 613 -15.14 -36.64 -17.34
CA PHE A 613 -15.21 -37.11 -15.95
C PHE A 613 -16.66 -37.32 -15.48
N SER A 614 -17.61 -36.48 -15.89
CA SER A 614 -19.04 -36.71 -15.59
C SER A 614 -19.61 -37.94 -16.29
N LYS A 615 -19.15 -38.28 -17.50
CA LYS A 615 -19.50 -39.53 -18.18
C LYS A 615 -18.88 -40.75 -17.50
N CYS A 616 -17.65 -40.66 -17.03
CA CYS A 616 -16.99 -41.76 -16.32
C CYS A 616 -17.59 -41.98 -14.92
N SER A 617 -17.96 -40.92 -14.20
CA SER A 617 -18.56 -41.04 -12.85
C SER A 617 -20.03 -41.47 -12.85
N SER A 618 -20.73 -41.35 -13.99
CA SER A 618 -22.10 -41.86 -14.18
C SER A 618 -22.14 -43.33 -14.60
N ILE A 619 -21.00 -43.94 -14.93
CA ILE A 619 -20.88 -45.38 -15.14
C ILE A 619 -20.69 -46.03 -13.76
N ASN A 620 -21.77 -46.56 -13.20
CA ASN A 620 -21.69 -47.45 -12.04
C ASN A 620 -20.94 -48.72 -12.45
N PHE A 621 -19.67 -48.81 -12.09
CA PHE A 621 -18.94 -50.08 -12.10
C PHE A 621 -19.49 -50.97 -10.98
N THR A 622 -20.57 -51.69 -11.26
CA THR A 622 -20.93 -52.87 -10.48
C THR A 622 -19.98 -54.00 -10.86
N SER A 623 -18.96 -54.21 -10.02
CA SER A 623 -18.21 -55.46 -9.80
C SER A 623 -17.69 -56.27 -11.01
N ASN A 624 -16.36 -56.40 -11.06
CA ASN A 624 -15.57 -57.44 -11.73
C ASN A 624 -15.62 -57.55 -13.25
N ASP A 625 -15.09 -56.56 -13.97
CA ASP A 625 -14.43 -56.81 -15.26
C ASP A 625 -13.28 -55.82 -15.46
N TYR A 626 -12.10 -56.16 -14.96
CA TYR A 626 -10.84 -55.66 -15.46
C TYR A 626 -10.43 -56.56 -16.62
N ILE A 627 -10.60 -56.12 -17.87
CA ILE A 627 -9.67 -56.44 -18.95
C ILE A 627 -9.38 -55.14 -19.70
N SER A 628 -8.10 -54.78 -19.64
CA SER A 628 -7.36 -53.75 -20.37
C SER A 628 -7.83 -53.50 -21.82
N GLU A 629 -8.15 -52.25 -22.15
CA GLU A 629 -8.11 -51.71 -23.53
C GLU A 629 -6.72 -51.12 -23.89
N GLU A 630 -5.66 -51.52 -23.19
CA GLU A 630 -4.31 -51.52 -23.76
C GLU A 630 -4.17 -52.80 -24.60
N LEU A 631 -4.48 -52.73 -25.89
CA LEU A 631 -3.98 -53.64 -26.96
C LEU A 631 -4.51 -53.36 -28.38
N LYS A 632 -5.12 -52.20 -28.67
CA LYS A 632 -5.56 -51.87 -30.06
C LYS A 632 -4.53 -51.13 -30.92
N LEU A 633 -3.28 -50.98 -30.47
CA LEU A 633 -2.22 -50.31 -31.25
C LEU A 633 -0.91 -51.10 -31.40
N ASP A 634 -0.88 -52.38 -31.02
CA ASP A 634 0.27 -53.22 -31.33
C ASP A 634 0.08 -53.94 -32.67
N ILE A 635 1.05 -53.67 -33.54
CA ILE A 635 1.20 -54.15 -34.92
C ILE A 635 1.35 -55.68 -34.90
N ASP A 636 0.46 -56.37 -35.61
CA ASP A 636 0.54 -57.81 -35.87
C ASP A 636 1.84 -58.17 -36.61
N ILE A 637 2.70 -58.95 -35.95
CA ILE A 637 3.75 -59.75 -36.57
C ILE A 637 3.37 -61.23 -36.45
N GLU A 638 3.40 -61.89 -37.62
CA GLU A 638 3.62 -63.33 -37.87
C GLU A 638 2.47 -64.35 -37.76
N SER A 639 2.04 -64.77 -38.94
CA SER A 639 2.32 -66.08 -39.57
C SER A 639 1.79 -67.40 -38.97
N SER A 640 1.38 -68.26 -39.92
CA SER A 640 1.08 -69.69 -39.84
C SER A 640 -0.28 -70.08 -39.24
N GLY A 641 -1.08 -70.96 -39.83
CA GLY A 641 -0.93 -71.75 -41.04
C GLY A 641 -2.17 -72.61 -41.29
N LEU A 642 -2.31 -73.03 -42.55
CA LEU A 642 -2.82 -74.32 -43.04
C LEU A 642 -4.10 -74.93 -42.43
N ASN A 643 -5.18 -74.94 -43.23
CA ASN A 643 -5.70 -76.13 -43.94
C ASN A 643 -7.02 -75.75 -44.64
N SER A 644 -7.07 -75.76 -45.99
CA SER A 644 -7.63 -76.84 -46.83
C SER A 644 -9.08 -77.18 -46.44
N THR A 645 -10.12 -77.00 -47.25
CA THR A 645 -10.44 -77.35 -48.65
C THR A 645 -11.75 -76.60 -49.00
N TRP A 646 -12.09 -76.20 -50.23
CA TRP A 646 -12.65 -77.00 -51.33
C TRP A 646 -12.62 -76.18 -52.64
N ASN A 647 -12.38 -76.93 -53.74
CA ASN A 647 -12.33 -76.61 -55.18
C ASN A 647 -11.08 -75.93 -55.74
#